data_AF-A0A2A8CWJ5-F1
#
_entry.id   AF-A0A2A8CWJ5-F1
#
_cell.length_a   1.000
_cell.length_b   1.000
_cell.length_c   1.000
_cell.angle_alpha   90.00
_cell.angle_beta   90.00
_cell.angle_gamma   90.00
#
_symmetry.space_group_name_H-M   'P 1'
#
loop_
_entity.id
_entity.type
_entity.pdbx_description
1 polymer ?
#
loop_
_entity_poly.entity_id
_entity_poly.type
_entity_poly.pdbx_seq_one_letter_code
_entity_poly.pdbx_strand_id
1 'polypeptide(L)'
;MDASEFKEYIFGMLFLKRASDVFEARYEEIFNRWIEKGKSPAEARKRAEHDARYGKTLFVPKGARWRYIDAYGDREDVSVITEGDDEYTAFVQEFTEDVGNHLNMALGGLERANAAELEGVLGHIDFNRKVGKTRLSDQKLRDLISHFNKYRLRNEDFEFPDLLGAAYEYLIKQFADTAGKKGGEFYTPREVVRLLVRLAEPEAGQRIYDPCVGSGGILVQARDYVVEHDQDAGDLGLYGQDENGGVWAICKMNLLLHGIRGADIRNEDTLSNPQHLEGGELMRFDRVITNPPFSQKYSKTNLSHEERFRYGYTSARSKRADLMFVQHMISSLRVGGKVCTVMPHGVLFRSRKEQGIRQGMIEDDLLEAVIGLPGNLFYNTGIPAAILIFRHKGDKPAERKGKVLFINADREYEEGRAQNHLRAEHIEKIVSTYRTFEDVDGYAKVVPVEDLENNDWNLNIRRYADNAPPPEPQDVRAHLYGGIPASEVEAKQDLFEAHGLDLSSVLTHASTGNGHGDYYAFRDALETKADIKKAIEADDALQAQEEALRDAFRSWWDDHRARVTALADGADVMKVRADFLDSFEAALRPVGLLDEFKVSGVIAEWWDALQNDFRTLSAQGFSGLIDSWVTSIQDAAARTDKDAPDPFDHRCIPQLLADYIAEIEGAEEALSEAQGRKDAFESGDPPGDDPVDDDWADEDAVRYDKFLGEHITDLEAEMKENPSRAADLQAAIKHCKKQQAQYKAIKAEIKEAKKTVKQLRGELLERLEAARKALDTEAEQVLVLTVARTVLADELSSYVDVHRQRVVAAFETWWDKYRTTMQDIKARREQTTAKLDGYLDAMGYA
;
A
#
# COMPACT_ATOMS: atom_id res chain seq x y z
N MET A 1 -22.26 4.00 15.23
CA MET A 1 -21.85 2.76 14.58
C MET A 1 -20.41 2.93 14.20
N ASP A 2 -19.61 1.92 14.52
CA ASP A 2 -18.24 1.87 14.03
C ASP A 2 -18.20 1.45 12.54
N ALA A 3 -17.03 1.53 11.91
CA ALA A 3 -16.87 1.14 10.51
C ALA A 3 -17.19 -0.34 10.27
N SER A 4 -16.91 -1.21 11.25
CA SER A 4 -17.13 -2.66 11.15
C SER A 4 -18.61 -3.04 11.12
N GLU A 5 -19.46 -2.25 11.77
CA GLU A 5 -20.92 -2.41 11.80
C GLU A 5 -21.57 -1.82 10.55
N PHE A 6 -20.95 -0.81 9.92
CA PHE A 6 -21.53 -0.14 8.76
C PHE A 6 -21.23 -0.85 7.42
N LYS A 7 -20.20 -1.71 7.39
CA LYS A 7 -19.73 -2.43 6.18
C LYS A 7 -20.83 -3.24 5.48
N GLU A 8 -21.66 -3.95 6.25
CA GLU A 8 -22.70 -4.84 5.71
C GLU A 8 -23.74 -4.03 4.91
N TYR A 9 -24.11 -2.84 5.40
CA TYR A 9 -25.05 -1.96 4.72
C TYR A 9 -24.47 -1.38 3.43
N ILE A 10 -23.21 -0.94 3.45
CA ILE A 10 -22.54 -0.41 2.25
C ILE A 10 -22.43 -1.48 1.16
N PHE A 11 -21.98 -2.69 1.52
CA PHE A 11 -21.86 -3.78 0.55
C PHE A 11 -23.22 -4.23 0.00
N GLY A 12 -24.24 -4.36 0.86
CA GLY A 12 -25.59 -4.70 0.42
C GLY A 12 -26.17 -3.66 -0.54
N MET A 13 -26.01 -2.36 -0.24
CA MET A 13 -26.47 -1.27 -1.09
C MET A 13 -25.73 -1.20 -2.42
N LEU A 14 -24.40 -1.27 -2.39
CA LEU A 14 -23.56 -1.25 -3.58
C LEU A 14 -23.89 -2.42 -4.51
N PHE A 15 -24.04 -3.63 -3.95
CA PHE A 15 -24.39 -4.82 -4.72
C PHE A 15 -25.79 -4.70 -5.33
N LEU A 16 -26.78 -4.24 -4.56
CA LEU A 16 -28.16 -4.05 -5.03
C LEU A 16 -28.23 -3.00 -6.16
N LYS A 17 -27.53 -1.87 -5.99
CA LYS A 17 -27.42 -0.81 -7.00
C LYS A 17 -26.81 -1.34 -8.28
N ARG A 18 -25.64 -1.99 -8.18
CA ARG A 18 -24.94 -2.57 -9.33
C ARG A 18 -25.78 -3.61 -10.05
N ALA A 19 -26.36 -4.56 -9.31
CA ALA A 19 -27.21 -5.60 -9.89
C ALA A 19 -28.39 -4.98 -10.64
N SER A 20 -29.02 -3.96 -10.05
CA SER A 20 -30.10 -3.20 -10.69
C SER A 20 -29.64 -2.52 -11.98
N ASP A 21 -28.58 -1.72 -11.95
CA ASP A 21 -28.15 -0.93 -13.11
C ASP A 21 -27.74 -1.82 -14.29
N VAL A 22 -27.00 -2.90 -14.03
CA VAL A 22 -26.63 -3.88 -15.07
C VAL A 22 -27.86 -4.60 -15.61
N PHE A 23 -28.81 -4.94 -14.75
CA PHE A 23 -30.08 -5.52 -15.18
C PHE A 23 -30.87 -4.55 -16.05
N GLU A 24 -30.91 -3.26 -15.72
CA GLU A 24 -31.64 -2.25 -16.48
C GLU A 24 -31.07 -2.07 -17.88
N ALA A 25 -29.74 -1.95 -18.01
CA ALA A 25 -29.08 -1.90 -19.31
C ALA A 25 -29.45 -3.14 -20.15
N ARG A 26 -29.39 -4.34 -19.54
CA ARG A 26 -29.75 -5.58 -20.23
C ARG A 26 -31.23 -5.67 -20.57
N TYR A 27 -32.11 -5.15 -19.71
CA TYR A 27 -33.55 -5.07 -19.95
C TYR A 27 -33.83 -4.20 -21.19
N GLU A 28 -33.18 -3.03 -21.28
CA GLU A 28 -33.30 -2.11 -22.41
C GLU A 28 -32.84 -2.75 -23.72
N GLU A 29 -31.70 -3.44 -23.73
CA GLU A 29 -31.21 -4.20 -24.89
C GLU A 29 -32.21 -5.27 -25.36
N ILE A 30 -32.77 -6.05 -24.42
CA ILE A 30 -33.73 -7.10 -24.74
C ILE A 30 -35.02 -6.48 -25.27
N PHE A 31 -35.50 -5.41 -24.63
CA PHE A 31 -36.70 -4.69 -25.01
C PHE A 31 -36.57 -4.12 -26.44
N ASN A 32 -35.53 -3.35 -26.70
CA ASN A 32 -35.27 -2.72 -28.01
C ASN A 32 -35.15 -3.77 -29.12
N ARG A 33 -34.45 -4.88 -28.86
CA ARG A 33 -34.36 -6.01 -29.80
C ARG A 33 -35.72 -6.59 -30.18
N TRP A 34 -36.71 -6.57 -29.28
CA TRP A 34 -38.07 -7.04 -29.60
C TRP A 34 -38.90 -5.98 -30.32
N ILE A 35 -38.73 -4.70 -30.00
CA ILE A 35 -39.32 -3.59 -30.75
C ILE A 35 -38.84 -3.61 -32.21
N GLU A 36 -37.54 -3.78 -32.45
CA GLU A 36 -36.94 -3.93 -33.79
C GLU A 36 -37.51 -5.13 -34.56
N LYS A 37 -37.91 -6.18 -33.85
CA LYS A 37 -38.59 -7.36 -34.41
C LYS A 37 -40.10 -7.15 -34.63
N GLY A 38 -40.59 -5.93 -34.52
CA GLY A 38 -41.97 -5.55 -34.78
C GLY A 38 -42.97 -5.96 -33.69
N LYS A 39 -42.51 -6.20 -32.45
CA LYS A 39 -43.38 -6.46 -31.31
C LYS A 39 -43.96 -5.17 -30.74
N SER A 40 -45.17 -5.23 -30.21
CA SER A 40 -45.73 -4.09 -29.50
C SER A 40 -44.94 -3.82 -28.21
N PRO A 41 -44.92 -2.58 -27.69
CA PRO A 41 -44.28 -2.27 -26.41
C PRO A 41 -44.74 -3.19 -25.26
N ALA A 42 -46.03 -3.52 -25.18
CA ALA A 42 -46.55 -4.44 -24.17
C ALA A 42 -45.97 -5.86 -24.30
N GLU A 43 -45.87 -6.38 -25.53
CA GLU A 43 -45.26 -7.69 -25.79
C GLU A 43 -43.75 -7.70 -25.54
N ALA A 44 -43.05 -6.61 -25.89
CA ALA A 44 -41.62 -6.45 -25.64
C ALA A 44 -41.32 -6.41 -24.13
N ARG A 45 -42.09 -5.63 -23.34
CA ARG A 45 -41.99 -5.61 -21.86
C ARG A 45 -42.19 -7.00 -21.27
N LYS A 46 -43.29 -7.68 -21.64
CA LYS A 46 -43.57 -9.05 -21.17
C LYS A 46 -42.44 -10.03 -21.48
N ARG A 47 -41.75 -9.86 -22.60
CA ARG A 47 -40.61 -10.72 -22.98
C ARG A 47 -39.33 -10.36 -22.22
N ALA A 48 -39.09 -9.08 -21.97
CA ALA A 48 -37.96 -8.61 -21.17
C ALA A 48 -38.09 -9.00 -19.69
N GLU A 49 -39.30 -9.16 -19.16
CA GLU A 49 -39.56 -9.61 -17.79
C GLU A 49 -39.30 -11.11 -17.52
N HIS A 50 -38.79 -11.86 -18.50
CA HIS A 50 -38.54 -13.30 -18.34
C HIS A 50 -37.08 -13.58 -17.95
N ASP A 51 -36.87 -14.11 -16.75
CA ASP A 51 -35.60 -14.47 -16.12
C ASP A 51 -34.59 -15.22 -17.03
N ALA A 52 -35.03 -16.24 -17.74
CA ALA A 52 -34.21 -17.11 -18.59
C ALA A 52 -33.49 -16.38 -19.74
N ARG A 53 -33.81 -15.10 -19.99
CA ARG A 53 -33.19 -14.28 -21.03
C ARG A 53 -31.97 -13.49 -20.58
N TYR A 54 -31.67 -13.47 -19.28
CA TYR A 54 -30.59 -12.67 -18.73
C TYR A 54 -29.23 -13.38 -18.76
N GLY A 55 -29.19 -14.71 -18.95
CA GLY A 55 -27.94 -15.44 -19.17
C GLY A 55 -26.93 -15.22 -18.05
N LYS A 56 -25.83 -14.50 -18.36
CA LYS A 56 -24.77 -14.12 -17.41
C LYS A 56 -25.06 -12.81 -16.65
N THR A 57 -26.30 -12.33 -16.61
CA THR A 57 -26.72 -11.15 -15.84
C THR A 57 -27.71 -11.59 -14.77
N LEU A 58 -27.61 -11.05 -13.55
CA LEU A 58 -28.57 -11.34 -12.48
C LEU A 58 -29.95 -10.80 -12.86
N PHE A 59 -31.00 -11.58 -12.62
CA PHE A 59 -32.37 -11.11 -12.80
C PHE A 59 -32.81 -10.29 -11.58
N VAL A 60 -33.28 -9.07 -11.79
CA VAL A 60 -33.71 -8.19 -10.70
C VAL A 60 -35.24 -8.04 -10.74
N PRO A 61 -35.98 -8.61 -9.76
CA PRO A 61 -37.43 -8.49 -9.71
C PRO A 61 -37.85 -7.03 -9.46
N LYS A 62 -39.07 -6.65 -9.87
CA LYS A 62 -39.56 -5.26 -9.81
C LYS A 62 -39.27 -4.57 -8.46
N GLY A 63 -39.66 -5.18 -7.35
CA GLY A 63 -39.46 -4.62 -6.00
C GLY A 63 -38.01 -4.57 -5.51
N ALA A 64 -37.04 -5.09 -6.27
CA ALA A 64 -35.61 -5.01 -5.98
C ALA A 64 -34.84 -4.11 -6.95
N ARG A 65 -35.52 -3.56 -7.97
CA ARG A 65 -34.87 -2.66 -8.93
C ARG A 65 -34.68 -1.29 -8.29
N TRP A 66 -33.47 -0.75 -8.43
CA TRP A 66 -33.11 0.54 -7.86
C TRP A 66 -34.07 1.67 -8.25
N ARG A 67 -34.62 1.65 -9.47
CA ARG A 67 -35.62 2.65 -9.89
C ARG A 67 -36.86 2.74 -8.98
N TYR A 68 -37.26 1.66 -8.30
CA TYR A 68 -38.42 1.62 -7.39
C TYR A 68 -38.02 1.91 -5.93
N ILE A 69 -36.71 1.84 -5.62
CA ILE A 69 -36.13 2.16 -4.31
C ILE A 69 -35.84 3.66 -4.22
N ASP A 70 -35.44 4.26 -5.35
CA ASP A 70 -35.22 5.69 -5.50
C ASP A 70 -36.53 6.43 -5.83
N ALA A 71 -37.43 6.48 -4.84
CA ALA A 71 -38.67 7.27 -4.86
C ALA A 71 -38.45 8.79 -4.64
N TYR A 72 -37.19 9.25 -4.52
CA TYR A 72 -36.85 10.60 -4.04
C TYR A 72 -36.01 11.45 -5.02
N GLY A 73 -35.54 10.89 -6.13
CA GLY A 73 -34.84 11.64 -7.17
C GLY A 73 -35.81 12.37 -8.13
N ASP A 74 -35.55 13.64 -8.43
CA ASP A 74 -36.16 14.35 -9.57
C ASP A 74 -35.87 13.56 -10.85
N ARG A 75 -36.90 13.19 -11.63
CA ARG A 75 -36.74 12.34 -12.82
C ARG A 75 -37.55 12.84 -14.01
N GLU A 76 -36.89 13.53 -14.94
CA GLU A 76 -37.39 13.74 -16.31
C GLU A 76 -37.19 12.50 -17.21
N ASP A 77 -36.15 11.69 -16.96
CA ASP A 77 -35.71 10.63 -17.90
C ASP A 77 -36.44 9.27 -17.78
N VAL A 78 -37.24 9.04 -16.74
CA VAL A 78 -37.93 7.75 -16.51
C VAL A 78 -39.30 7.67 -17.22
N SER A 79 -39.80 8.80 -17.74
CA SER A 79 -41.16 8.96 -18.26
C SER A 79 -41.51 8.05 -19.45
N VAL A 80 -40.56 7.75 -20.32
CA VAL A 80 -40.81 6.99 -21.57
C VAL A 80 -41.06 5.50 -21.31
N ILE A 81 -40.54 4.94 -20.21
CA ILE A 81 -40.66 3.51 -19.89
C ILE A 81 -41.82 3.24 -18.91
N THR A 82 -42.16 4.21 -18.07
CA THR A 82 -43.19 4.10 -17.02
C THR A 82 -44.56 4.66 -17.42
N GLU A 83 -44.70 5.28 -18.59
CA GLU A 83 -46.01 5.66 -19.14
C GLU A 83 -46.95 4.44 -19.18
N GLY A 84 -47.99 4.48 -18.32
CA GLY A 84 -49.01 3.46 -18.17
C GLY A 84 -48.70 2.30 -17.20
N ASP A 85 -47.68 2.40 -16.34
CA ASP A 85 -47.39 1.40 -15.30
C ASP A 85 -48.07 1.80 -13.96
N ASP A 86 -49.37 1.53 -13.82
CA ASP A 86 -50.16 1.83 -12.61
C ASP A 86 -49.56 1.19 -11.33
N GLU A 87 -48.77 0.12 -11.49
CA GLU A 87 -48.05 -0.58 -10.41
C GLU A 87 -46.85 0.24 -9.89
N TYR A 88 -46.18 1.02 -10.75
CA TYR A 88 -45.06 1.89 -10.40
C TYR A 88 -45.51 3.05 -9.49
N THR A 89 -46.63 3.70 -9.82
CA THR A 89 -47.15 4.85 -9.05
C THR A 89 -47.61 4.45 -7.65
N ALA A 90 -48.17 3.25 -7.49
CA ALA A 90 -48.58 2.73 -6.18
C ALA A 90 -47.36 2.40 -5.28
N PHE A 91 -46.32 1.79 -5.85
CA PHE A 91 -45.12 1.37 -5.09
C PHE A 91 -44.28 2.55 -4.57
N VAL A 92 -44.17 3.62 -5.37
CA VAL A 92 -43.39 4.82 -5.02
C VAL A 92 -44.01 5.60 -3.84
N GLN A 93 -45.35 5.61 -3.70
CA GLN A 93 -46.03 6.29 -2.59
C GLN A 93 -45.83 5.58 -1.24
N GLU A 94 -45.68 4.25 -1.25
CA GLU A 94 -45.57 3.41 -0.05
C GLU A 94 -44.14 3.43 0.58
N PHE A 95 -43.11 3.78 -0.21
CA PHE A 95 -41.69 3.80 0.20
C PHE A 95 -41.32 4.95 1.18
N THR A 96 -42.27 5.84 1.49
CA THR A 96 -42.07 7.01 2.37
C THR A 96 -41.99 6.70 3.85
N GLU A 97 -42.25 5.47 4.26
CA GLU A 97 -42.07 4.99 5.62
C GLU A 97 -41.44 3.58 5.57
N ASP A 98 -40.63 3.21 6.58
CA ASP A 98 -40.06 1.87 6.72
C ASP A 98 -39.05 1.47 5.62
N VAL A 99 -38.14 2.40 5.32
CA VAL A 99 -37.10 2.24 4.27
C VAL A 99 -36.26 0.97 4.49
N GLY A 100 -35.96 0.64 5.75
CA GLY A 100 -35.18 -0.54 6.10
C GLY A 100 -35.85 -1.85 5.67
N ASN A 101 -37.17 -2.00 5.89
CA ASN A 101 -37.87 -3.22 5.50
C ASN A 101 -37.96 -3.36 3.98
N HIS A 102 -38.13 -2.25 3.25
CA HIS A 102 -38.13 -2.29 1.80
C HIS A 102 -36.78 -2.73 1.22
N LEU A 103 -35.67 -2.22 1.76
CA LEU A 103 -34.33 -2.65 1.35
C LEU A 103 -34.10 -4.13 1.68
N ASN A 104 -34.54 -4.61 2.85
CA ASN A 104 -34.49 -6.03 3.20
C ASN A 104 -35.32 -6.89 2.22
N MET A 105 -36.51 -6.44 1.84
CA MET A 105 -37.37 -7.11 0.86
C MET A 105 -36.75 -7.14 -0.54
N ALA A 106 -36.09 -6.04 -0.95
CA ALA A 106 -35.36 -5.94 -2.21
C ALA A 106 -34.21 -6.95 -2.26
N LEU A 107 -33.35 -6.97 -1.24
CA LEU A 107 -32.25 -7.94 -1.13
C LEU A 107 -32.76 -9.39 -1.14
N GLY A 108 -33.78 -9.70 -0.35
CA GLY A 108 -34.39 -11.03 -0.33
C GLY A 108 -35.07 -11.41 -1.65
N GLY A 109 -35.64 -10.45 -2.37
CA GLY A 109 -36.21 -10.65 -3.70
C GLY A 109 -35.15 -10.96 -4.74
N LEU A 110 -34.05 -10.20 -4.73
CA LEU A 110 -32.89 -10.42 -5.58
C LEU A 110 -32.27 -11.80 -5.34
N GLU A 111 -32.11 -12.19 -4.07
CA GLU A 111 -31.60 -13.51 -3.69
C GLU A 111 -32.49 -14.64 -4.22
N ARG A 112 -33.81 -14.61 -3.95
CA ARG A 112 -34.74 -15.66 -4.40
C ARG A 112 -34.78 -15.81 -5.92
N ALA A 113 -34.67 -14.71 -6.65
CA ALA A 113 -34.65 -14.73 -8.12
C ALA A 113 -33.37 -15.35 -8.69
N ASN A 114 -32.28 -15.39 -7.92
CA ASN A 114 -30.97 -15.86 -8.36
C ASN A 114 -30.40 -16.89 -7.37
N ALA A 115 -31.23 -17.80 -6.86
CA ALA A 115 -30.87 -18.73 -5.79
C ALA A 115 -29.59 -19.54 -6.07
N ALA A 116 -29.34 -19.92 -7.33
CA ALA A 116 -28.14 -20.65 -7.73
C ALA A 116 -26.83 -19.90 -7.42
N GLU A 117 -26.84 -18.56 -7.44
CA GLU A 117 -25.64 -17.73 -7.18
C GLU A 117 -25.68 -17.08 -5.79
N LEU A 118 -26.87 -16.75 -5.27
CA LEU A 118 -27.07 -15.85 -4.13
C LEU A 118 -27.73 -16.45 -2.89
N GLU A 119 -28.16 -17.72 -2.88
CA GLU A 119 -28.82 -18.32 -1.71
C GLU A 119 -27.99 -18.12 -0.42
N GLY A 120 -28.58 -17.47 0.58
CA GLY A 120 -27.93 -17.14 1.87
C GLY A 120 -27.01 -15.91 1.85
N VAL A 121 -26.67 -15.35 0.68
CA VAL A 121 -25.67 -14.29 0.52
C VAL A 121 -26.21 -12.94 1.00
N LEU A 122 -27.44 -12.57 0.67
CA LEU A 122 -27.97 -11.24 0.94
C LEU A 122 -28.93 -11.20 2.13
N GLY A 123 -29.59 -12.31 2.43
CA GLY A 123 -30.63 -12.40 3.46
C GLY A 123 -30.16 -12.18 4.91
N HIS A 124 -28.85 -12.22 5.17
CA HIS A 124 -28.27 -11.91 6.49
C HIS A 124 -28.16 -10.40 6.76
N ILE A 125 -28.20 -9.57 5.71
CA ILE A 125 -28.13 -8.11 5.83
C ILE A 125 -29.51 -7.61 6.25
N ASP A 126 -29.56 -6.94 7.40
CA ASP A 126 -30.80 -6.41 7.97
C ASP A 126 -30.64 -4.91 8.28
N PHE A 127 -31.21 -4.05 7.43
CA PHE A 127 -31.21 -2.59 7.62
C PHE A 127 -32.01 -2.13 8.85
N ASN A 128 -32.81 -3.00 9.47
CA ASN A 128 -33.51 -2.75 10.72
C ASN A 128 -32.78 -3.28 11.96
N ARG A 129 -31.61 -3.90 11.78
CA ARG A 129 -30.78 -4.43 12.86
C ARG A 129 -30.45 -3.33 13.87
N LYS A 130 -30.61 -3.67 15.15
CA LYS A 130 -30.21 -2.80 16.27
C LYS A 130 -28.79 -3.15 16.70
N VAL A 131 -27.96 -2.12 16.75
CA VAL A 131 -26.64 -2.16 17.37
C VAL A 131 -26.76 -1.46 18.73
N GLY A 132 -26.63 -2.22 19.81
CA GLY A 132 -26.92 -1.72 21.15
C GLY A 132 -28.38 -1.30 21.29
N LYS A 133 -28.64 0.03 21.36
CA LYS A 133 -30.00 0.60 21.46
C LYS A 133 -30.43 1.37 20.20
N THR A 134 -29.57 1.49 19.20
CA THR A 134 -29.82 2.32 18.01
C THR A 134 -29.91 1.46 16.76
N ARG A 135 -30.67 1.93 15.77
CA ARG A 135 -30.69 1.42 14.39
C ARG A 135 -30.38 2.56 13.43
N LEU A 136 -30.09 2.26 12.18
CA LEU A 136 -30.11 3.30 11.14
C LEU A 136 -31.52 3.89 11.05
N SER A 137 -31.63 5.20 11.11
CA SER A 137 -32.89 5.88 10.89
C SER A 137 -33.22 5.88 9.40
N ASP A 138 -34.50 5.90 9.06
CA ASP A 138 -34.96 6.04 7.68
C ASP A 138 -34.35 7.25 6.99
N GLN A 139 -34.11 8.36 7.71
CA GLN A 139 -33.40 9.51 7.16
C GLN A 139 -31.98 9.15 6.72
N LYS A 140 -31.20 8.44 7.54
CA LYS A 140 -29.84 8.02 7.16
C LYS A 140 -29.84 7.04 6.00
N LEU A 141 -30.82 6.14 5.93
CA LEU A 141 -30.98 5.23 4.80
C LEU A 141 -31.31 5.99 3.51
N ARG A 142 -32.15 7.04 3.58
CA ARG A 142 -32.42 7.93 2.45
C ARG A 142 -31.19 8.72 2.02
N ASP A 143 -30.44 9.25 2.99
CA ASP A 143 -29.19 9.96 2.70
C ASP A 143 -28.21 9.02 1.99
N LEU A 144 -28.16 7.74 2.38
CA LEU A 144 -27.35 6.72 1.73
C LEU A 144 -27.85 6.38 0.32
N ILE A 145 -29.16 6.19 0.12
CA ILE A 145 -29.76 5.99 -1.21
C ILE A 145 -29.42 7.19 -2.12
N SER A 146 -29.63 8.41 -1.63
CA SER A 146 -29.33 9.66 -2.33
C SER A 146 -27.85 9.76 -2.70
N HIS A 147 -26.96 9.32 -1.82
CA HIS A 147 -25.53 9.24 -2.12
C HIS A 147 -25.24 8.28 -3.28
N PHE A 148 -25.82 7.07 -3.27
CA PHE A 148 -25.67 6.11 -4.38
C PHE A 148 -26.37 6.54 -5.67
N ASN A 149 -27.37 7.42 -5.61
CA ASN A 149 -28.05 7.98 -6.78
C ASN A 149 -27.19 8.96 -7.57
N LYS A 150 -26.12 9.50 -6.96
CA LYS A 150 -25.21 10.43 -7.65
C LYS A 150 -24.54 9.81 -8.88
N TYR A 151 -24.41 8.49 -8.89
CA TYR A 151 -23.70 7.76 -9.92
C TYR A 151 -24.54 6.62 -10.46
N ARG A 152 -24.52 6.43 -11.78
CA ARG A 152 -24.99 5.21 -12.43
C ARG A 152 -23.83 4.21 -12.49
N LEU A 153 -24.10 2.93 -12.29
CA LEU A 153 -23.14 1.84 -12.18
C LEU A 153 -23.36 0.78 -13.29
N ARG A 154 -23.63 1.20 -14.53
CA ARG A 154 -23.66 0.31 -15.72
C ARG A 154 -22.25 0.03 -16.20
N ASN A 155 -22.06 -1.00 -17.03
CA ASN A 155 -20.75 -1.32 -17.59
C ASN A 155 -20.14 -0.18 -18.41
N GLU A 156 -20.98 0.59 -19.11
CA GLU A 156 -20.58 1.75 -19.91
C GLU A 156 -20.18 2.98 -19.07
N ASP A 157 -20.56 3.01 -17.79
CA ASP A 157 -20.21 4.13 -16.89
C ASP A 157 -18.80 3.98 -16.31
N PHE A 158 -18.18 2.80 -16.47
CA PHE A 158 -16.84 2.52 -15.97
C PHE A 158 -15.80 2.65 -17.08
N GLU A 159 -14.62 3.13 -16.71
CA GLU A 159 -13.48 3.23 -17.62
C GLU A 159 -13.05 1.88 -18.19
N PHE A 160 -13.22 0.81 -17.41
CA PHE A 160 -13.01 -0.56 -17.84
C PHE A 160 -13.91 -1.54 -17.05
N PRO A 161 -14.23 -2.74 -17.60
CA PRO A 161 -15.24 -3.65 -17.04
C PRO A 161 -15.02 -4.10 -15.58
N ASP A 162 -13.78 -4.08 -15.08
CA ASP A 162 -13.37 -4.62 -13.78
C ASP A 162 -13.15 -3.53 -12.69
N LEU A 163 -13.38 -2.25 -13.02
CA LEU A 163 -13.13 -1.13 -12.11
C LEU A 163 -13.93 -1.24 -10.80
N LEU A 164 -15.17 -1.73 -10.87
CA LEU A 164 -16.00 -1.87 -9.68
C LEU A 164 -15.54 -2.97 -8.73
N GLY A 165 -15.01 -4.08 -9.27
CA GLY A 165 -14.40 -5.12 -8.45
C GLY A 165 -13.18 -4.57 -7.70
N ALA A 166 -12.30 -3.86 -8.40
CA ALA A 166 -11.16 -3.18 -7.78
C ALA A 166 -11.59 -2.16 -6.70
N ALA A 167 -12.65 -1.40 -6.94
CA ALA A 167 -13.21 -0.48 -5.94
C ALA A 167 -13.78 -1.23 -4.72
N TYR A 168 -14.39 -2.39 -4.93
CA TYR A 168 -14.90 -3.25 -3.84
C TYR A 168 -13.75 -3.79 -2.98
N GLU A 169 -12.67 -4.27 -3.59
CA GLU A 169 -11.47 -4.70 -2.85
C GLU A 169 -10.83 -3.56 -2.08
N TYR A 170 -10.80 -2.36 -2.64
CA TYR A 170 -10.36 -1.16 -1.92
C TYR A 170 -11.23 -0.90 -0.68
N LEU A 171 -12.56 -0.99 -0.79
CA LEU A 171 -13.45 -0.85 0.36
C LEU A 171 -13.21 -1.94 1.41
N ILE A 172 -13.01 -3.20 1.01
CA ILE A 172 -12.66 -4.28 1.94
C ILE A 172 -11.37 -3.93 2.70
N LYS A 173 -10.34 -3.45 2.00
CA LYS A 173 -9.08 -3.02 2.61
C LYS A 173 -9.32 -1.90 3.63
N GLN A 174 -10.04 -0.84 3.26
CA GLN A 174 -10.34 0.28 4.16
C GLN A 174 -11.11 -0.16 5.43
N PHE A 175 -12.05 -1.09 5.29
CA PHE A 175 -12.73 -1.67 6.45
C PHE A 175 -11.80 -2.55 7.30
N ALA A 176 -10.84 -3.25 6.70
CA ALA A 176 -9.83 -4.00 7.43
C ALA A 176 -8.89 -3.09 8.23
N ASP A 177 -8.44 -1.98 7.61
CA ASP A 177 -7.56 -0.98 8.23
C ASP A 177 -8.21 -0.31 9.45
N THR A 178 -9.52 -0.02 9.35
CA THR A 178 -10.27 0.68 10.41
C THR A 178 -10.81 -0.23 11.51
N ALA A 179 -10.90 -1.56 11.29
CA ALA A 179 -11.56 -2.48 12.22
C ALA A 179 -10.78 -2.81 13.52
N GLY A 180 -9.54 -2.34 13.66
CA GLY A 180 -8.72 -2.53 14.86
C GLY A 180 -8.43 -3.99 15.25
N LYS A 181 -7.72 -4.18 16.38
CA LYS A 181 -7.13 -5.48 16.82
C LYS A 181 -8.11 -6.66 17.00
N LYS A 182 -9.42 -6.42 16.98
CA LYS A 182 -10.46 -7.46 17.15
C LYS A 182 -11.30 -7.72 15.90
N GLY A 183 -11.18 -6.89 14.86
CA GLY A 183 -12.13 -6.87 13.74
C GLY A 183 -11.53 -7.13 12.35
N GLY A 184 -10.21 -7.11 12.19
CA GLY A 184 -9.55 -7.42 10.91
C GLY A 184 -9.00 -8.83 10.83
N GLU A 185 -9.68 -9.79 11.46
CA GLU A 185 -9.50 -11.20 11.11
C GLU A 185 -9.90 -11.34 9.62
N PHE A 186 -9.03 -11.94 8.79
CA PHE A 186 -9.31 -12.42 7.41
C PHE A 186 -9.09 -11.52 6.18
N TYR A 187 -8.40 -10.37 6.26
CA TYR A 187 -7.86 -9.71 5.06
C TYR A 187 -6.36 -9.98 4.88
N THR A 188 -5.99 -10.57 3.75
CA THR A 188 -4.59 -10.80 3.38
C THR A 188 -4.13 -9.62 2.51
N PRO A 189 -3.02 -8.94 2.86
CA PRO A 189 -2.49 -7.85 2.03
C PRO A 189 -2.29 -8.30 0.58
N ARG A 190 -2.61 -7.41 -0.38
CA ARG A 190 -2.59 -7.71 -1.82
C ARG A 190 -1.22 -8.22 -2.27
N GLU A 191 -0.17 -7.63 -1.74
CA GLU A 191 1.22 -7.98 -2.02
C GLU A 191 1.57 -9.42 -1.56
N VAL A 192 1.01 -9.87 -0.43
CA VAL A 192 1.15 -11.24 0.06
C VAL A 192 0.31 -12.21 -0.78
N VAL A 193 -0.91 -11.81 -1.16
CA VAL A 193 -1.77 -12.59 -2.06
C VAL A 193 -1.07 -12.83 -3.40
N ARG A 194 -0.49 -11.78 -3.99
CA ARG A 194 0.29 -11.86 -5.23
C ARG A 194 1.48 -12.80 -5.08
N LEU A 195 2.25 -12.70 -4.00
CA LEU A 195 3.36 -13.60 -3.72
C LEU A 195 2.90 -15.07 -3.65
N LEU A 196 1.82 -15.37 -2.90
CA LEU A 196 1.28 -16.72 -2.79
C LEU A 196 0.87 -17.30 -4.16
N VAL A 197 0.16 -16.52 -4.97
CA VAL A 197 -0.31 -16.94 -6.29
C VAL A 197 0.86 -17.16 -7.24
N ARG A 198 1.87 -16.27 -7.24
CA ARG A 198 3.09 -16.42 -8.05
C ARG A 198 3.91 -17.65 -7.66
N LEU A 199 3.96 -18.03 -6.38
CA LEU A 199 4.61 -19.27 -5.93
C LEU A 199 3.77 -20.52 -6.28
N ALA A 200 2.45 -20.39 -6.27
CA ALA A 200 1.52 -21.46 -6.61
C ALA A 200 1.56 -21.80 -8.10
N GLU A 201 1.59 -20.78 -8.98
CA GLU A 201 1.59 -20.91 -10.44
C GLU A 201 0.34 -21.67 -10.92
N PRO A 202 -0.87 -21.09 -10.75
CA PRO A 202 -2.09 -21.67 -11.29
C PRO A 202 -2.10 -21.58 -12.82
N GLU A 203 -2.72 -22.56 -13.47
CA GLU A 203 -2.86 -22.65 -14.93
C GLU A 203 -4.33 -22.89 -15.31
N ALA A 204 -4.70 -22.60 -16.55
CA ALA A 204 -6.02 -22.88 -17.08
C ALA A 204 -6.40 -24.36 -16.92
N GLY A 205 -7.67 -24.62 -16.63
CA GLY A 205 -8.22 -25.97 -16.41
C GLY A 205 -7.90 -26.60 -15.04
N GLN A 206 -7.10 -25.94 -14.19
CA GLN A 206 -6.81 -26.42 -12.84
C GLN A 206 -7.96 -26.14 -11.86
N ARG A 207 -8.03 -26.93 -10.79
CA ARG A 207 -8.88 -26.66 -9.62
C ARG A 207 -8.05 -25.98 -8.52
N ILE A 208 -8.46 -24.77 -8.15
CA ILE A 208 -7.84 -23.92 -7.12
C ILE A 208 -8.74 -23.90 -5.88
N TYR A 209 -8.16 -24.17 -4.71
CA TYR A 209 -8.89 -24.25 -3.45
C TYR A 209 -8.30 -23.36 -2.37
N ASP A 210 -9.17 -22.57 -1.73
CA ASP A 210 -8.86 -21.85 -0.51
C ASP A 210 -9.73 -22.34 0.67
N PRO A 211 -9.20 -23.19 1.57
CA PRO A 211 -9.93 -23.71 2.74
C PRO A 211 -10.29 -22.66 3.80
N CYS A 212 -9.77 -21.43 3.68
CA CYS A 212 -10.03 -20.31 4.59
C CYS A 212 -10.19 -19.03 3.75
N VAL A 213 -11.19 -19.03 2.87
CA VAL A 213 -11.27 -18.14 1.70
C VAL A 213 -11.34 -16.65 2.02
N GLY A 214 -11.78 -16.28 3.24
CA GLY A 214 -11.84 -14.88 3.63
C GLY A 214 -12.72 -14.08 2.66
N SER A 215 -12.24 -12.91 2.23
CA SER A 215 -12.94 -12.08 1.23
C SER A 215 -12.82 -12.56 -0.23
N GLY A 216 -12.13 -13.67 -0.49
CA GLY A 216 -11.95 -14.23 -1.84
C GLY A 216 -10.81 -13.61 -2.68
N GLY A 217 -10.02 -12.69 -2.13
CA GLY A 217 -8.96 -12.01 -2.88
C GLY A 217 -7.90 -12.96 -3.47
N ILE A 218 -7.61 -14.08 -2.81
CA ILE A 218 -6.71 -15.12 -3.35
C ILE A 218 -7.28 -15.76 -4.62
N LEU A 219 -8.58 -16.04 -4.66
CA LEU A 219 -9.24 -16.65 -5.82
C LEU A 219 -9.36 -15.67 -7.00
N VAL A 220 -9.63 -14.39 -6.70
CA VAL A 220 -9.61 -13.31 -7.70
C VAL A 220 -8.21 -13.21 -8.31
N GLN A 221 -7.16 -13.07 -7.48
CA GLN A 221 -5.79 -12.98 -7.97
C GLN A 221 -5.34 -14.24 -8.72
N ALA A 222 -5.78 -15.43 -8.33
CA ALA A 222 -5.46 -16.66 -9.05
C ALA A 222 -6.05 -16.68 -10.47
N ARG A 223 -7.28 -16.20 -10.64
CA ARG A 223 -7.89 -16.01 -11.96
C ARG A 223 -7.12 -14.98 -12.77
N ASP A 224 -6.83 -13.83 -12.17
CA ASP A 224 -6.16 -12.73 -12.88
C ASP A 224 -4.75 -13.11 -13.29
N TYR A 225 -4.02 -13.87 -12.47
CA TYR A 225 -2.74 -14.46 -12.84
C TYR A 225 -2.83 -15.32 -14.11
N VAL A 226 -3.86 -16.17 -14.25
CA VAL A 226 -4.05 -17.01 -15.44
C VAL A 226 -4.32 -16.13 -16.68
N VAL A 227 -5.13 -15.08 -16.54
CA VAL A 227 -5.39 -14.11 -17.62
C VAL A 227 -4.11 -13.36 -18.02
N GLU A 228 -3.32 -12.91 -17.05
CA GLU A 228 -2.05 -12.20 -17.26
C GLU A 228 -1.00 -13.06 -17.99
N HIS A 229 -1.13 -14.40 -17.93
CA HIS A 229 -0.26 -15.34 -18.63
C HIS A 229 -0.84 -15.81 -19.98
N ASP A 230 -1.78 -15.05 -20.56
CA ASP A 230 -2.42 -15.32 -21.88
C ASP A 230 -3.12 -16.70 -21.94
N GLN A 231 -3.71 -17.12 -20.81
CA GLN A 231 -4.46 -18.37 -20.70
C GLN A 231 -5.96 -18.12 -20.45
N ASP A 232 -6.80 -19.08 -20.85
CA ASP A 232 -8.25 -18.99 -20.63
C ASP A 232 -8.61 -19.32 -19.18
N ALA A 233 -8.95 -18.28 -18.41
CA ALA A 233 -9.40 -18.42 -17.04
C ALA A 233 -10.85 -18.92 -16.89
N GLY A 234 -11.60 -19.07 -18.00
CA GLY A 234 -12.97 -19.58 -18.00
C GLY A 234 -13.10 -21.04 -17.57
N ASP A 235 -12.04 -21.84 -17.75
CA ASP A 235 -11.98 -23.26 -17.38
C ASP A 235 -11.41 -23.48 -15.96
N LEU A 236 -11.10 -22.41 -15.22
CA LEU A 236 -10.54 -22.51 -13.88
C LEU A 236 -11.63 -22.89 -12.85
N GLY A 237 -11.42 -24.00 -12.14
CA GLY A 237 -12.31 -24.41 -11.06
C GLY A 237 -11.95 -23.69 -9.76
N LEU A 238 -12.77 -22.75 -9.31
CA LEU A 238 -12.52 -21.98 -8.08
C LEU A 238 -13.37 -22.50 -6.92
N TYR A 239 -12.71 -22.87 -5.83
CA TYR A 239 -13.34 -23.48 -4.65
C TYR A 239 -12.88 -22.77 -3.38
N GLY A 240 -13.76 -22.57 -2.41
CA GLY A 240 -13.38 -21.97 -1.14
C GLY A 240 -14.33 -22.25 0.00
N GLN A 241 -13.85 -22.19 1.23
CA GLN A 241 -14.67 -22.41 2.43
C GLN A 241 -14.33 -21.39 3.52
N ASP A 242 -15.36 -20.88 4.20
CA ASP A 242 -15.20 -20.02 5.38
C ASP A 242 -16.26 -20.36 6.43
N GLU A 243 -15.89 -20.36 7.71
CA GLU A 243 -16.84 -20.60 8.81
C GLU A 243 -17.74 -19.39 9.07
N ASN A 244 -17.26 -18.18 8.80
CA ASN A 244 -17.97 -16.95 9.08
C ASN A 244 -18.92 -16.61 7.94
N GLY A 245 -20.22 -16.73 8.19
CA GLY A 245 -21.25 -16.46 7.18
C GLY A 245 -21.21 -15.04 6.59
N GLY A 246 -20.82 -14.03 7.37
CA GLY A 246 -20.67 -12.66 6.85
C GLY A 246 -19.48 -12.51 5.91
N VAL A 247 -18.34 -13.12 6.24
CA VAL A 247 -17.14 -13.13 5.39
C VAL A 247 -17.38 -13.95 4.13
N TRP A 248 -18.02 -15.11 4.26
CA TRP A 248 -18.47 -15.92 3.12
C TRP A 248 -19.37 -15.14 2.17
N ALA A 249 -20.32 -14.35 2.68
CA ALA A 249 -21.17 -13.51 1.84
C ALA A 249 -20.40 -12.41 1.12
N ILE A 250 -19.43 -11.77 1.80
CA ILE A 250 -18.50 -10.81 1.19
C ILE A 250 -17.71 -11.46 0.06
N CYS A 251 -17.18 -12.67 0.25
CA CYS A 251 -16.49 -13.44 -0.79
C CYS A 251 -17.37 -13.67 -2.02
N LYS A 252 -18.60 -14.16 -1.81
CA LYS A 252 -19.57 -14.41 -2.90
C LYS A 252 -19.88 -13.13 -3.67
N MET A 253 -20.13 -12.01 -2.99
CA MET A 253 -20.34 -10.71 -3.64
C MET A 253 -19.10 -10.23 -4.40
N ASN A 254 -17.91 -10.37 -3.81
CA ASN A 254 -16.64 -9.96 -4.41
C ASN A 254 -16.40 -10.69 -5.75
N LEU A 255 -16.50 -12.02 -5.73
CA LEU A 255 -16.34 -12.85 -6.94
C LEU A 255 -17.33 -12.43 -8.04
N LEU A 256 -18.60 -12.21 -7.69
CA LEU A 256 -19.62 -11.80 -8.67
C LEU A 256 -19.35 -10.40 -9.25
N LEU A 257 -18.83 -9.46 -8.45
CA LEU A 257 -18.47 -8.12 -8.91
C LEU A 257 -17.27 -8.12 -9.87
N HIS A 258 -16.33 -9.06 -9.68
CA HIS A 258 -15.25 -9.36 -10.63
C HIS A 258 -15.70 -10.24 -11.82
N GLY A 259 -17.01 -10.49 -11.97
CA GLY A 259 -17.56 -11.30 -13.05
C GLY A 259 -17.24 -12.80 -12.95
N ILE A 260 -16.72 -13.25 -11.81
CA ILE A 260 -16.38 -14.65 -11.52
C ILE A 260 -17.66 -15.38 -11.10
N ARG A 261 -18.20 -16.18 -12.01
CA ARG A 261 -19.40 -17.00 -11.79
C ARG A 261 -19.02 -18.47 -11.70
N GLY A 262 -19.87 -19.24 -11.01
CA GLY A 262 -19.68 -20.69 -10.88
C GLY A 262 -18.62 -21.14 -9.86
N ALA A 263 -18.00 -20.20 -9.13
CA ALA A 263 -17.14 -20.53 -8.00
C ALA A 263 -17.93 -21.23 -6.88
N ASP A 264 -17.40 -22.33 -6.37
CA ASP A 264 -18.04 -23.16 -5.35
C ASP A 264 -17.52 -22.79 -3.95
N ILE A 265 -18.20 -21.79 -3.35
CA ILE A 265 -17.85 -21.25 -2.03
C ILE A 265 -18.83 -21.73 -0.96
N ARG A 266 -18.34 -22.43 0.07
CA ARG A 266 -19.13 -23.09 1.12
C ARG A 266 -19.01 -22.37 2.46
N ASN A 267 -20.08 -22.39 3.27
CA ASN A 267 -20.09 -21.79 4.60
C ASN A 267 -20.18 -22.84 5.71
N GLU A 268 -19.03 -23.20 6.28
CA GLU A 268 -18.90 -24.12 7.42
C GLU A 268 -17.44 -24.15 7.92
N ASP A 269 -17.19 -24.62 9.14
CA ASP A 269 -15.83 -24.87 9.64
C ASP A 269 -15.10 -25.99 8.88
N THR A 270 -14.01 -25.62 8.21
CA THR A 270 -13.20 -26.52 7.38
C THR A 270 -12.59 -27.68 8.17
N LEU A 271 -12.25 -27.46 9.44
CA LEU A 271 -11.60 -28.49 10.24
C LEU A 271 -12.56 -29.53 10.79
N SER A 272 -13.81 -29.21 11.09
CA SER A 272 -14.78 -30.15 11.65
C SER A 272 -15.70 -30.73 10.59
N ASN A 273 -16.08 -29.94 9.58
CA ASN A 273 -17.05 -30.32 8.56
C ASN A 273 -16.65 -29.77 7.17
N PRO A 274 -15.58 -30.30 6.55
CA PRO A 274 -15.16 -29.93 5.20
C PRO A 274 -16.28 -30.20 4.19
N GLN A 275 -16.60 -29.21 3.36
CA GLN A 275 -17.77 -29.25 2.48
C GLN A 275 -17.47 -29.70 1.05
N HIS A 276 -16.22 -29.57 0.59
CA HIS A 276 -15.82 -29.99 -0.75
C HIS A 276 -15.52 -31.49 -0.78
N LEU A 277 -16.56 -32.28 -1.04
CA LEU A 277 -16.50 -33.73 -1.12
C LEU A 277 -16.83 -34.23 -2.53
N GLU A 278 -16.15 -35.28 -2.99
CA GLU A 278 -16.40 -35.97 -4.26
C GLU A 278 -16.51 -37.48 -3.97
N GLY A 279 -17.71 -38.05 -4.19
CA GLY A 279 -17.95 -39.48 -3.89
C GLY A 279 -17.92 -39.83 -2.39
N GLY A 280 -18.13 -38.85 -1.50
CA GLY A 280 -18.04 -39.05 -0.05
C GLY A 280 -16.62 -38.99 0.52
N GLU A 281 -15.63 -38.66 -0.31
CA GLU A 281 -14.25 -38.40 0.08
C GLU A 281 -13.91 -36.93 -0.11
N LEU A 282 -12.84 -36.43 0.52
CA LEU A 282 -12.37 -35.06 0.27
C LEU A 282 -12.07 -34.85 -1.22
N MET A 283 -12.64 -33.79 -1.81
CA MET A 283 -12.30 -33.36 -3.15
C MET A 283 -10.81 -33.03 -3.24
N ARG A 284 -10.19 -33.32 -4.38
CA ARG A 284 -8.77 -33.07 -4.63
C ARG A 284 -8.56 -31.90 -5.58
N PHE A 285 -7.53 -31.09 -5.33
CA PHE A 285 -7.21 -29.85 -6.03
C PHE A 285 -5.77 -29.80 -6.54
N ASP A 286 -5.54 -29.03 -7.60
CA ASP A 286 -4.23 -28.86 -8.24
C ASP A 286 -3.41 -27.78 -7.53
N ARG A 287 -4.08 -26.75 -7.00
CA ARG A 287 -3.47 -25.72 -6.15
C ARG A 287 -4.32 -25.50 -4.91
N VAL A 288 -3.68 -25.47 -3.75
CA VAL A 288 -4.30 -25.04 -2.50
C VAL A 288 -3.56 -23.80 -2.02
N ILE A 289 -4.23 -22.65 -2.02
CA ILE A 289 -3.61 -21.35 -1.73
C ILE A 289 -4.43 -20.68 -0.64
N THR A 290 -3.81 -20.33 0.49
CA THR A 290 -4.58 -19.84 1.65
C THR A 290 -3.74 -19.11 2.69
N ASN A 291 -4.43 -18.30 3.50
CA ASN A 291 -3.90 -17.68 4.72
C ASN A 291 -4.87 -17.98 5.88
N PRO A 292 -4.71 -19.12 6.58
CA PRO A 292 -5.64 -19.54 7.62
C PRO A 292 -5.51 -18.67 8.88
N PRO A 293 -6.54 -18.62 9.74
CA PRO A 293 -6.48 -17.88 10.99
C PRO A 293 -5.37 -18.39 11.92
N PHE A 294 -4.48 -17.48 12.34
CA PHE A 294 -3.34 -17.84 13.15
C PHE A 294 -3.74 -18.24 14.58
N SER A 295 -3.23 -19.39 15.02
CA SER A 295 -3.41 -19.90 16.38
C SER A 295 -4.87 -20.03 16.81
N GLN A 296 -5.79 -20.21 15.86
CA GLN A 296 -7.19 -20.55 16.13
C GLN A 296 -7.27 -21.82 16.98
N LYS A 297 -8.29 -21.89 17.84
CA LYS A 297 -8.58 -23.10 18.60
C LYS A 297 -9.48 -24.02 17.81
N TYR A 298 -9.20 -25.32 17.78
CA TYR A 298 -10.10 -26.33 17.22
C TYR A 298 -10.57 -27.33 18.27
N SER A 299 -11.64 -28.06 17.96
CA SER A 299 -12.16 -29.16 18.76
C SER A 299 -11.86 -30.50 18.10
N LYS A 300 -11.62 -31.54 18.91
CA LYS A 300 -11.56 -32.93 18.42
C LYS A 300 -12.91 -33.63 18.45
N THR A 301 -13.91 -33.00 19.05
CA THR A 301 -15.25 -33.57 19.13
C THR A 301 -15.93 -33.40 17.78
N ASN A 302 -16.51 -34.48 17.25
CA ASN A 302 -17.27 -34.49 16.00
C ASN A 302 -16.47 -34.06 14.76
N LEU A 303 -15.17 -34.38 14.70
CA LEU A 303 -14.41 -34.23 13.45
C LEU A 303 -14.89 -35.27 12.45
N SER A 304 -15.41 -34.84 11.31
CA SER A 304 -15.59 -35.72 10.15
C SER A 304 -14.26 -35.90 9.42
N HIS A 305 -14.12 -36.96 8.60
CA HIS A 305 -12.96 -37.20 7.72
C HIS A 305 -11.59 -37.27 8.44
N GLU A 306 -11.54 -37.83 9.65
CA GLU A 306 -10.34 -37.85 10.51
C GLU A 306 -9.09 -38.47 9.85
N GLU A 307 -9.25 -39.29 8.80
CA GLU A 307 -8.16 -39.86 8.00
C GLU A 307 -7.20 -38.81 7.42
N ARG A 308 -7.62 -37.55 7.26
CA ARG A 308 -6.77 -36.44 6.82
C ARG A 308 -5.67 -36.06 7.81
N PHE A 309 -5.82 -36.41 9.08
CA PHE A 309 -4.87 -36.06 10.15
C PHE A 309 -3.84 -37.16 10.37
N ARG A 310 -3.20 -37.60 9.28
CA ARG A 310 -2.31 -38.78 9.22
C ARG A 310 -1.12 -38.70 10.18
N TYR A 311 -0.61 -37.52 10.47
CA TYR A 311 0.53 -37.32 11.37
C TYR A 311 0.10 -37.02 12.82
N GLY A 312 -1.19 -37.13 13.08
CA GLY A 312 -1.80 -36.93 14.38
C GLY A 312 -2.28 -35.50 14.60
N TYR A 313 -2.49 -35.19 15.88
CA TYR A 313 -3.17 -33.97 16.30
C TYR A 313 -2.27 -33.10 17.16
N THR A 314 -2.43 -31.78 17.06
CA THR A 314 -1.75 -30.84 17.96
C THR A 314 -2.21 -31.01 19.43
N SER A 315 -1.49 -30.39 20.36
CA SER A 315 -1.67 -30.60 21.80
C SER A 315 -3.10 -30.29 22.27
N ALA A 316 -3.67 -31.20 23.08
CA ALA A 316 -5.00 -31.03 23.66
C ALA A 316 -5.13 -29.84 24.63
N ARG A 317 -4.00 -29.30 25.15
CA ARG A 317 -3.99 -28.11 26.02
C ARG A 317 -4.02 -26.80 25.24
N SER A 318 -3.20 -26.68 24.19
CA SER A 318 -3.11 -25.45 23.39
C SER A 318 -4.17 -25.38 22.30
N LYS A 319 -4.62 -26.55 21.79
CA LYS A 319 -5.61 -26.72 20.73
C LYS A 319 -5.36 -25.84 19.51
N ARG A 320 -4.10 -25.54 19.18
CA ARG A 320 -3.76 -24.68 18.03
C ARG A 320 -4.02 -25.42 16.72
N ALA A 321 -4.77 -24.78 15.83
CA ALA A 321 -5.24 -25.35 14.58
C ALA A 321 -4.23 -25.28 13.43
N ASP A 322 -3.14 -24.50 13.57
CA ASP A 322 -2.18 -24.20 12.48
C ASP A 322 -1.78 -25.44 11.64
N LEU A 323 -1.21 -26.48 12.29
CA LEU A 323 -0.80 -27.72 11.61
C LEU A 323 -1.97 -28.67 11.29
N MET A 324 -3.17 -28.42 11.82
CA MET A 324 -4.37 -29.16 11.41
C MET A 324 -4.85 -28.67 10.04
N PHE A 325 -4.81 -27.36 9.80
CA PHE A 325 -5.07 -26.79 8.47
C PHE A 325 -4.05 -27.28 7.44
N VAL A 326 -2.75 -27.29 7.77
CA VAL A 326 -1.72 -27.84 6.86
C VAL A 326 -2.03 -29.29 6.47
N GLN A 327 -2.39 -30.14 7.43
CA GLN A 327 -2.75 -31.53 7.13
C GLN A 327 -4.00 -31.65 6.24
N HIS A 328 -5.00 -30.78 6.44
CA HIS A 328 -6.17 -30.68 5.56
C HIS A 328 -5.80 -30.30 4.13
N MET A 329 -4.97 -29.26 3.96
CA MET A 329 -4.50 -28.79 2.66
C MET A 329 -3.76 -29.89 1.89
N ILE A 330 -2.80 -30.55 2.56
CA ILE A 330 -2.02 -31.66 1.97
C ILE A 330 -2.93 -32.82 1.56
N SER A 331 -3.88 -33.18 2.42
CA SER A 331 -4.83 -34.28 2.14
C SER A 331 -5.79 -33.96 0.99
N SER A 332 -5.95 -32.68 0.64
CA SER A 332 -6.80 -32.20 -0.44
C SER A 332 -6.04 -32.07 -1.77
N LEU A 333 -4.78 -32.50 -1.87
CA LEU A 333 -4.01 -32.40 -3.11
C LEU A 333 -4.30 -33.53 -4.10
N ARG A 334 -4.40 -33.18 -5.38
CA ARG A 334 -4.23 -34.11 -6.51
C ARG A 334 -2.77 -34.49 -6.69
N VAL A 335 -2.53 -35.56 -7.44
CA VAL A 335 -1.21 -35.83 -8.01
C VAL A 335 -0.78 -34.64 -8.88
N GLY A 336 0.45 -34.17 -8.69
CA GLY A 336 0.97 -32.93 -9.29
C GLY A 336 0.57 -31.65 -8.53
N GLY A 337 -0.21 -31.79 -7.45
CA GLY A 337 -0.75 -30.67 -6.68
C GLY A 337 0.28 -29.98 -5.79
N LYS A 338 0.05 -28.70 -5.52
CA LYS A 338 0.91 -27.82 -4.70
C LYS A 338 0.08 -27.05 -3.66
N VAL A 339 0.55 -26.99 -2.41
CA VAL A 339 0.04 -26.07 -1.38
C VAL A 339 0.98 -24.88 -1.27
N CYS A 340 0.43 -23.67 -1.24
CA CYS A 340 1.13 -22.44 -0.84
C CYS A 340 0.33 -21.78 0.29
N THR A 341 0.82 -21.82 1.52
CA THR A 341 0.09 -21.31 2.68
C THR A 341 0.94 -20.42 3.56
N VAL A 342 0.35 -19.34 4.07
CA VAL A 342 0.96 -18.53 5.14
C VAL A 342 0.75 -19.24 6.48
N MET A 343 1.76 -19.24 7.34
CA MET A 343 1.71 -19.80 8.69
C MET A 343 2.48 -18.92 9.68
N PRO A 344 2.07 -18.85 10.95
CA PRO A 344 2.88 -18.18 11.97
C PRO A 344 4.16 -18.98 12.24
N HIS A 345 5.27 -18.32 12.53
CA HIS A 345 6.58 -18.96 12.80
C HIS A 345 6.53 -20.09 13.84
N GLY A 346 5.55 -20.08 14.76
CA GLY A 346 5.37 -21.13 15.75
C GLY A 346 5.30 -22.55 15.17
N VAL A 347 4.75 -22.75 13.96
CA VAL A 347 4.68 -24.10 13.35
C VAL A 347 6.07 -24.68 13.05
N LEU A 348 7.07 -23.81 12.87
CA LEU A 348 8.42 -24.17 12.46
C LEU A 348 9.22 -24.85 13.59
N PHE A 349 8.95 -24.51 14.86
CA PHE A 349 9.84 -24.91 15.97
C PHE A 349 9.13 -25.40 17.24
N ARG A 350 7.80 -25.33 17.35
CA ARG A 350 7.09 -25.87 18.53
C ARG A 350 7.37 -27.37 18.68
N SER A 351 7.66 -27.79 19.92
CA SER A 351 8.09 -29.15 20.28
C SER A 351 6.90 -30.12 20.49
N ARG A 352 7.19 -31.38 20.86
CA ARG A 352 6.21 -32.43 21.21
C ARG A 352 5.32 -32.85 20.03
N LYS A 353 3.99 -32.70 20.15
CA LYS A 353 3.04 -33.17 19.14
C LYS A 353 3.18 -32.46 17.81
N GLU A 354 3.47 -31.15 17.83
CA GLU A 354 3.69 -30.38 16.60
C GLU A 354 5.02 -30.76 15.93
N GLN A 355 6.06 -31.10 16.70
CA GLN A 355 7.30 -31.67 16.17
C GLN A 355 7.06 -33.01 15.47
N GLY A 356 6.28 -33.91 16.07
CA GLY A 356 5.94 -35.20 15.45
C GLY A 356 5.14 -35.06 14.15
N ILE A 357 4.21 -34.10 14.08
CA ILE A 357 3.49 -33.78 12.83
C ILE A 357 4.45 -33.29 11.76
N ARG A 358 5.34 -32.36 12.13
CA ARG A 358 6.34 -31.78 11.23
C ARG A 358 7.34 -32.81 10.72
N GLN A 359 7.87 -33.64 11.61
CA GLN A 359 8.71 -34.79 11.29
C GLN A 359 8.04 -35.66 10.23
N GLY A 360 6.80 -36.11 10.47
CA GLY A 360 6.10 -36.98 9.52
C GLY A 360 5.90 -36.37 8.13
N MET A 361 5.60 -35.06 8.05
CA MET A 361 5.48 -34.36 6.76
C MET A 361 6.82 -34.21 6.03
N ILE A 362 7.93 -34.07 6.76
CA ILE A 362 9.28 -33.97 6.19
C ILE A 362 9.77 -35.35 5.74
N GLU A 363 9.58 -36.39 6.55
CA GLU A 363 9.95 -37.78 6.23
C GLU A 363 9.19 -38.32 5.01
N ASP A 364 7.92 -37.94 4.84
CA ASP A 364 7.14 -38.25 3.63
C ASP A 364 7.51 -37.35 2.42
N ASP A 365 8.54 -36.51 2.55
CA ASP A 365 9.11 -35.62 1.52
C ASP A 365 8.07 -34.64 0.92
N LEU A 366 7.16 -34.13 1.76
CA LEU A 366 6.07 -33.26 1.32
C LEU A 366 6.43 -31.78 1.32
N LEU A 367 7.17 -31.32 2.34
CA LEU A 367 7.55 -29.91 2.51
C LEU A 367 8.66 -29.55 1.51
N GLU A 368 8.39 -28.67 0.57
CA GLU A 368 9.34 -28.24 -0.47
C GLU A 368 10.14 -27.00 -0.06
N ALA A 369 9.47 -25.99 0.53
CA ALA A 369 10.12 -24.76 0.94
C ALA A 369 9.52 -24.12 2.20
N VAL A 370 10.35 -23.37 2.92
CA VAL A 370 10.00 -22.50 4.06
C VAL A 370 10.54 -21.10 3.77
N ILE A 371 9.65 -20.13 3.61
CA ILE A 371 10.00 -18.75 3.23
C ILE A 371 9.61 -17.82 4.37
N GLY A 372 10.58 -17.25 5.08
CA GLY A 372 10.32 -16.24 6.12
C GLY A 372 9.90 -14.91 5.51
N LEU A 373 8.80 -14.33 6.01
CA LEU A 373 8.31 -13.03 5.56
C LEU A 373 8.76 -11.92 6.53
N PRO A 374 8.81 -10.66 6.04
CA PRO A 374 8.98 -9.48 6.89
C PRO A 374 7.97 -9.42 8.05
N GLY A 375 8.41 -8.82 9.16
CA GLY A 375 7.50 -8.43 10.24
C GLY A 375 6.54 -7.33 9.80
N ASN A 376 5.43 -7.15 10.53
CA ASN A 376 4.45 -6.08 10.32
C ASN A 376 3.87 -5.98 8.89
N LEU A 377 3.75 -7.08 8.15
CA LEU A 377 2.99 -7.07 6.88
C LEU A 377 1.47 -7.13 7.10
N PHE A 378 1.02 -7.79 8.17
CA PHE A 378 -0.40 -8.11 8.38
C PHE A 378 -1.08 -7.09 9.31
N TYR A 379 -2.26 -6.62 8.91
CA TYR A 379 -2.99 -5.47 9.48
C TYR A 379 -3.33 -5.52 10.98
N ASN A 380 -3.14 -6.64 11.68
CA ASN A 380 -3.52 -6.80 13.09
C ASN A 380 -2.52 -7.59 13.94
N THR A 381 -1.37 -7.93 13.38
CA THR A 381 -0.41 -8.76 14.09
C THR A 381 1.03 -8.45 13.68
N GLY A 382 1.88 -8.18 14.68
CA GLY A 382 3.33 -8.17 14.50
C GLY A 382 3.95 -9.56 14.58
N ILE A 383 3.13 -10.63 14.60
CA ILE A 383 3.64 -12.01 14.61
C ILE A 383 4.34 -12.27 13.28
N PRO A 384 5.63 -12.66 13.29
CA PRO A 384 6.33 -13.07 12.08
C PRO A 384 5.65 -14.30 11.44
N ALA A 385 5.47 -14.22 10.13
CA ALA A 385 4.84 -15.25 9.33
C ALA A 385 5.85 -15.84 8.33
N ALA A 386 5.58 -17.06 7.89
CA ALA A 386 6.33 -17.71 6.84
C ALA A 386 5.36 -18.35 5.84
N ILE A 387 5.76 -18.44 4.57
CA ILE A 387 5.07 -19.26 3.58
C ILE A 387 5.66 -20.68 3.65
N LEU A 388 4.78 -21.66 3.71
CA LEU A 388 5.12 -23.07 3.54
C LEU A 388 4.62 -23.55 2.18
N ILE A 389 5.50 -24.23 1.45
CA ILE A 389 5.17 -24.87 0.18
C ILE A 389 5.23 -26.37 0.36
N PHE A 390 4.14 -27.06 0.01
CA PHE A 390 4.07 -28.51 0.01
C PHE A 390 3.72 -29.05 -1.37
N ARG A 391 4.20 -30.24 -1.69
CA ARG A 391 3.76 -31.00 -2.86
C ARG A 391 3.06 -32.27 -2.46
N HIS A 392 2.22 -32.77 -3.36
CA HIS A 392 1.67 -34.10 -3.22
C HIS A 392 2.80 -35.15 -3.15
N LYS A 393 2.56 -36.23 -2.41
CA LYS A 393 3.58 -37.23 -2.09
C LYS A 393 4.16 -37.84 -3.36
N GLY A 394 5.49 -37.76 -3.50
CA GLY A 394 6.23 -38.30 -4.64
C GLY A 394 6.38 -37.35 -5.84
N ASP A 395 5.75 -36.16 -5.81
CA ASP A 395 5.72 -35.22 -6.93
C ASP A 395 6.80 -34.14 -6.87
N LYS A 396 7.68 -34.16 -5.86
CA LYS A 396 8.87 -33.31 -5.88
C LYS A 396 9.74 -33.65 -7.10
N PRO A 397 10.21 -32.64 -7.85
CA PRO A 397 11.22 -32.82 -8.89
C PRO A 397 12.46 -33.56 -8.36
N ALA A 398 13.13 -34.33 -9.22
CA ALA A 398 14.20 -35.25 -8.81
C ALA A 398 15.33 -34.55 -8.03
N GLU A 399 15.68 -33.34 -8.45
CA GLU A 399 16.71 -32.48 -7.87
C GLU A 399 16.33 -31.92 -6.48
N ARG A 400 15.02 -31.84 -6.18
CA ARG A 400 14.43 -31.32 -4.93
C ARG A 400 14.07 -32.41 -3.91
N LYS A 401 14.10 -33.70 -4.31
CA LYS A 401 13.76 -34.84 -3.43
C LYS A 401 14.70 -34.93 -2.23
N GLY A 402 14.13 -35.19 -1.06
CA GLY A 402 14.88 -35.31 0.20
C GLY A 402 15.54 -34.00 0.64
N LYS A 403 15.07 -32.85 0.13
CA LYS A 403 15.58 -31.52 0.46
C LYS A 403 14.44 -30.54 0.73
N VAL A 404 14.73 -29.50 1.51
CA VAL A 404 13.84 -28.37 1.79
C VAL A 404 14.60 -27.08 1.53
N LEU A 405 14.03 -26.17 0.75
CA LEU A 405 14.59 -24.84 0.54
C LEU A 405 14.14 -23.89 1.67
N PHE A 406 15.10 -23.22 2.31
CA PHE A 406 14.83 -22.14 3.23
C PHE A 406 15.16 -20.81 2.55
N ILE A 407 14.25 -19.84 2.62
CA ILE A 407 14.47 -18.46 2.17
C ILE A 407 14.18 -17.54 3.36
N ASN A 408 15.12 -16.66 3.70
CA ASN A 408 14.92 -15.65 4.74
C ASN A 408 14.70 -14.27 4.10
N ALA A 409 13.44 -13.95 3.81
CA ALA A 409 13.05 -12.68 3.22
C ALA A 409 12.58 -11.66 4.27
N ASP A 410 12.97 -11.80 5.54
CA ASP A 410 12.53 -10.91 6.63
C ASP A 410 12.95 -9.44 6.48
N ARG A 411 13.85 -9.15 5.53
CA ARG A 411 14.38 -7.84 5.16
C ARG A 411 13.90 -7.32 3.80
N GLU A 412 13.08 -8.09 3.09
CA GLU A 412 12.58 -7.71 1.77
C GLU A 412 11.28 -6.92 1.95
N TYR A 413 11.36 -5.67 2.39
CA TYR A 413 10.20 -4.81 2.59
C TYR A 413 10.54 -3.32 2.44
N GLU A 414 9.53 -2.55 2.05
CA GLU A 414 9.51 -1.12 2.26
C GLU A 414 8.84 -0.82 3.61
N GLU A 415 9.48 0.05 4.39
CA GLU A 415 8.94 0.49 5.68
C GLU A 415 7.80 1.48 5.44
N GLY A 416 6.58 1.09 5.83
CA GLY A 416 5.44 1.99 5.87
C GLY A 416 5.16 2.49 7.29
N ARG A 417 4.29 3.50 7.41
CA ARG A 417 3.99 4.15 8.70
C ARG A 417 3.40 3.19 9.74
N ALA A 418 2.50 2.31 9.30
CA ALA A 418 1.81 1.37 10.18
C ALA A 418 2.19 -0.08 9.89
N GLN A 419 2.38 -0.42 8.62
CA GLN A 419 2.73 -1.75 8.13
C GLN A 419 3.85 -1.65 7.11
N ASN A 420 4.63 -2.72 7.02
CA ASN A 420 5.60 -2.90 5.96
C ASN A 420 4.90 -3.39 4.69
N HIS A 421 5.50 -3.12 3.53
CA HIS A 421 4.97 -3.50 2.23
C HIS A 421 5.98 -4.30 1.42
N LEU A 422 5.50 -5.33 0.72
CA LEU A 422 6.31 -6.05 -0.28
C LEU A 422 6.19 -5.33 -1.62
N ARG A 423 7.28 -4.73 -2.07
CA ARG A 423 7.44 -4.23 -3.44
C ARG A 423 7.52 -5.38 -4.44
N ALA A 424 7.28 -5.09 -5.72
CA ALA A 424 7.33 -6.03 -6.83
C ALA A 424 8.70 -6.75 -6.91
N GLU A 425 9.80 -6.04 -6.65
CA GLU A 425 11.16 -6.60 -6.58
C GLU A 425 11.33 -7.63 -5.46
N HIS A 426 10.75 -7.39 -4.28
CA HIS A 426 10.82 -8.32 -3.16
C HIS A 426 10.10 -9.62 -3.54
N ILE A 427 8.92 -9.50 -4.16
CA ILE A 427 8.16 -10.64 -4.67
C ILE A 427 8.97 -11.38 -5.74
N GLU A 428 9.57 -10.67 -6.69
CA GLU A 428 10.37 -11.28 -7.77
C GLU A 428 11.59 -12.02 -7.21
N LYS A 429 12.33 -11.41 -6.31
CA LYS A 429 13.50 -12.04 -5.66
C LYS A 429 13.13 -13.32 -4.92
N ILE A 430 12.03 -13.31 -4.16
CA ILE A 430 11.54 -14.51 -3.46
C ILE A 430 11.13 -15.59 -4.47
N VAL A 431 10.36 -15.24 -5.49
CA VAL A 431 9.82 -16.19 -6.48
C VAL A 431 10.95 -16.78 -7.34
N SER A 432 11.87 -15.96 -7.84
CA SER A 432 13.04 -16.39 -8.62
C SER A 432 13.93 -17.32 -7.80
N THR A 433 14.26 -16.96 -6.56
CA THR A 433 15.05 -17.81 -5.65
C THR A 433 14.38 -19.17 -5.42
N TYR A 434 13.06 -19.19 -5.22
CA TYR A 434 12.29 -20.44 -5.09
C TYR A 434 12.28 -21.29 -6.37
N ARG A 435 12.17 -20.66 -7.54
CA ARG A 435 12.17 -21.34 -8.84
C ARG A 435 13.54 -21.94 -9.15
N THR A 436 14.61 -21.18 -8.96
CA THR A 436 16.00 -21.63 -9.18
C THR A 436 16.39 -22.74 -8.22
N PHE A 437 15.93 -22.69 -6.95
CA PHE A 437 16.17 -23.73 -5.95
C PHE A 437 17.67 -23.96 -5.67
N GLU A 438 18.40 -22.87 -5.48
CA GLU A 438 19.85 -22.87 -5.21
C GLU A 438 20.18 -22.13 -3.90
N ASP A 439 21.40 -22.36 -3.41
CA ASP A 439 21.92 -21.63 -2.26
C ASP A 439 22.22 -20.17 -2.64
N VAL A 440 21.81 -19.24 -1.80
CA VAL A 440 22.14 -17.81 -1.91
C VAL A 440 22.69 -17.38 -0.56
N ASP A 441 23.93 -16.91 -0.52
CA ASP A 441 24.63 -16.63 0.75
C ASP A 441 23.81 -15.72 1.68
N GLY A 442 23.65 -16.16 2.93
CA GLY A 442 22.80 -15.53 3.95
C GLY A 442 21.28 -15.50 3.67
N TYR A 443 20.83 -15.61 2.41
CA TYR A 443 19.44 -15.42 2.01
C TYR A 443 18.67 -16.72 1.82
N ALA A 444 19.27 -17.72 1.18
CA ALA A 444 18.62 -19.00 0.88
C ALA A 444 19.54 -20.20 1.04
N LYS A 445 19.00 -21.32 1.52
CA LYS A 445 19.74 -22.56 1.72
C LYS A 445 18.90 -23.78 1.37
N VAL A 446 19.42 -24.64 0.50
CA VAL A 446 18.86 -25.96 0.22
C VAL A 446 19.38 -26.95 1.25
N VAL A 447 18.50 -27.42 2.13
CA VAL A 447 18.87 -28.25 3.29
C VAL A 447 18.43 -29.70 3.06
N PRO A 448 19.35 -30.68 3.08
CA PRO A 448 19.01 -32.10 3.09
C PRO A 448 18.17 -32.49 4.32
N VAL A 449 17.27 -33.46 4.15
CA VAL A 449 16.42 -33.96 5.24
C VAL A 449 17.24 -34.51 6.42
N GLU A 450 18.41 -35.10 6.16
CA GLU A 450 19.34 -35.58 7.20
C GLU A 450 19.79 -34.45 8.16
N ASP A 451 20.03 -33.25 7.62
CA ASP A 451 20.39 -32.08 8.43
C ASP A 451 19.20 -31.58 9.26
N LEU A 452 17.97 -31.75 8.77
CA LEU A 452 16.75 -31.43 9.52
C LEU A 452 16.55 -32.42 10.67
N GLU A 453 16.81 -33.70 10.45
CA GLU A 453 16.77 -34.73 11.50
C GLU A 453 17.77 -34.41 12.62
N ASN A 454 19.02 -34.08 12.24
CA ASN A 454 20.08 -33.67 13.17
C ASN A 454 19.72 -32.41 13.98
N ASN A 455 18.80 -31.59 13.48
CA ASN A 455 18.31 -30.37 14.12
C ASN A 455 16.94 -30.57 14.81
N ASP A 456 16.60 -31.79 15.24
CA ASP A 456 15.33 -32.11 15.92
C ASP A 456 14.09 -31.72 15.11
N TRP A 457 14.19 -31.76 13.78
CA TRP A 457 13.17 -31.32 12.83
C TRP A 457 12.80 -29.84 13.02
N ASN A 458 13.70 -29.00 13.53
CA ASN A 458 13.43 -27.58 13.75
C ASN A 458 13.58 -26.80 12.43
N LEU A 459 12.51 -26.14 11.98
CA LEU A 459 12.49 -25.36 10.75
C LEU A 459 12.70 -23.86 10.99
N ASN A 460 13.28 -23.45 12.12
CA ASN A 460 13.61 -22.04 12.33
C ASN A 460 14.57 -21.57 11.23
N ILE A 461 14.09 -20.66 10.39
CA ILE A 461 14.71 -20.24 9.13
C ILE A 461 16.15 -19.77 9.34
N ARG A 462 16.40 -18.97 10.39
CA ARG A 462 17.73 -18.42 10.71
C ARG A 462 18.77 -19.47 11.10
N ARG A 463 18.37 -20.73 11.33
CA ARG A 463 19.33 -21.83 11.50
C ARG A 463 19.99 -22.24 10.19
N TYR A 464 19.35 -21.94 9.06
CA TYR A 464 19.76 -22.42 7.74
C TYR A 464 20.09 -21.26 6.79
N ALA A 465 19.34 -20.17 6.87
CA ALA A 465 19.56 -18.94 6.10
C ALA A 465 19.49 -17.73 7.05
N ASP A 466 20.66 -17.25 7.49
CA ASP A 466 20.77 -16.06 8.35
C ASP A 466 21.34 -14.89 7.55
N ASN A 467 20.50 -13.87 7.37
CA ASN A 467 20.83 -12.64 6.68
C ASN A 467 21.10 -11.49 7.68
N ALA A 468 21.25 -11.80 8.97
CA ALA A 468 21.67 -10.83 9.96
C ALA A 468 23.03 -10.26 9.53
N PRO A 469 23.21 -8.92 9.59
CA PRO A 469 24.48 -8.34 9.23
C PRO A 469 25.51 -8.89 10.22
N PRO A 470 26.74 -9.17 9.76
CA PRO A 470 27.80 -9.46 10.69
C PRO A 470 27.88 -8.31 11.72
N PRO A 471 28.27 -8.60 12.97
CA PRO A 471 28.50 -7.55 13.96
C PRO A 471 29.38 -6.46 13.36
N GLU A 472 29.02 -5.20 13.57
CA GLU A 472 29.78 -4.07 13.05
C GLU A 472 31.25 -4.20 13.48
N PRO A 473 32.21 -4.33 12.54
CA PRO A 473 33.61 -4.57 12.88
C PRO A 473 34.17 -3.43 13.73
N GLN A 474 35.11 -3.75 14.62
CA GLN A 474 35.72 -2.78 15.51
C GLN A 474 37.24 -2.94 15.49
N ASP A 475 37.96 -1.96 14.97
CA ASP A 475 39.43 -1.92 15.02
C ASP A 475 39.92 -1.13 16.26
N VAL A 476 40.64 -1.82 17.14
CA VAL A 476 41.18 -1.25 18.38
C VAL A 476 42.19 -0.13 18.09
N ARG A 477 43.02 -0.27 17.05
CA ARG A 477 44.03 0.74 16.69
C ARG A 477 43.34 1.99 16.15
N ALA A 478 42.34 1.84 15.29
CA ALA A 478 41.52 2.92 14.77
C ALA A 478 40.83 3.69 15.90
N HIS A 479 40.30 3.01 16.92
CA HIS A 479 39.75 3.67 18.11
C HIS A 479 40.80 4.46 18.91
N LEU A 480 42.03 3.96 18.97
CA LEU A 480 43.10 4.59 19.75
C LEU A 480 43.78 5.76 19.03
N TYR A 481 43.95 5.66 17.71
CA TYR A 481 44.81 6.56 16.92
C TYR A 481 44.12 7.16 15.69
N GLY A 482 42.87 6.79 15.42
CA GLY A 482 42.15 7.17 14.22
C GLY A 482 42.51 6.32 13.00
N GLY A 483 41.81 6.60 11.90
CA GLY A 483 41.94 5.90 10.64
C GLY A 483 40.89 4.80 10.45
N ILE A 484 40.51 4.55 9.20
CA ILE A 484 39.54 3.55 8.78
C ILE A 484 40.31 2.34 8.26
N PRO A 485 40.08 1.12 8.78
CA PRO A 485 40.78 -0.07 8.30
C PRO A 485 40.51 -0.34 6.82
N ALA A 486 41.54 -0.61 6.01
CA ALA A 486 41.36 -0.92 4.59
C ALA A 486 40.42 -2.12 4.37
N SER A 487 40.46 -3.13 5.25
CA SER A 487 39.57 -4.29 5.18
C SER A 487 38.09 -3.93 5.34
N GLU A 488 37.76 -2.88 6.09
CA GLU A 488 36.37 -2.41 6.18
C GLU A 488 35.94 -1.67 4.92
N VAL A 489 36.85 -0.92 4.30
CA VAL A 489 36.62 -0.25 3.01
C VAL A 489 36.43 -1.27 1.89
N GLU A 490 37.31 -2.29 1.82
CA GLU A 490 37.22 -3.42 0.87
C GLU A 490 35.89 -4.17 1.00
N ALA A 491 35.39 -4.38 2.22
CA ALA A 491 34.10 -5.04 2.45
C ALA A 491 32.88 -4.26 1.91
N LYS A 492 33.06 -2.99 1.53
CA LYS A 492 32.03 -2.12 0.91
C LYS A 492 32.36 -1.74 -0.53
N GLN A 493 33.39 -2.34 -1.12
CA GLN A 493 33.88 -1.98 -2.46
C GLN A 493 32.80 -2.10 -3.54
N ASP A 494 32.05 -3.21 -3.58
CA ASP A 494 30.96 -3.41 -4.55
C ASP A 494 29.92 -2.28 -4.52
N LEU A 495 29.62 -1.75 -3.32
CA LEU A 495 28.68 -0.64 -3.14
C LEU A 495 29.23 0.67 -3.73
N PHE A 496 30.53 0.91 -3.62
CA PHE A 496 31.18 2.10 -4.16
C PHE A 496 31.36 2.00 -5.68
N GLU A 497 31.74 0.82 -6.17
CA GLU A 497 31.90 0.54 -7.59
C GLU A 497 30.58 0.65 -8.36
N ALA A 498 29.45 0.23 -7.77
CA ALA A 498 28.13 0.42 -8.38
C ALA A 498 27.81 1.90 -8.66
N HIS A 499 28.24 2.80 -7.78
CA HIS A 499 28.12 4.25 -7.96
C HIS A 499 29.28 4.86 -8.75
N GLY A 500 30.32 4.10 -9.11
CA GLY A 500 31.52 4.65 -9.72
C GLY A 500 32.26 5.65 -8.81
N LEU A 501 32.03 5.61 -7.50
CA LEU A 501 32.56 6.60 -6.55
C LEU A 501 34.09 6.54 -6.50
N ASP A 502 34.76 7.66 -6.76
CA ASP A 502 36.19 7.78 -6.48
C ASP A 502 36.40 7.97 -4.98
N LEU A 503 36.88 6.93 -4.28
CA LEU A 503 37.17 7.00 -2.86
C LEU A 503 38.13 8.14 -2.48
N SER A 504 38.94 8.63 -3.43
CA SER A 504 39.85 9.76 -3.20
C SER A 504 39.13 11.10 -2.95
N SER A 505 37.85 11.21 -3.30
CA SER A 505 37.04 12.40 -3.02
C SER A 505 36.70 12.55 -1.53
N VAL A 506 36.60 11.45 -0.80
CA VAL A 506 36.23 11.42 0.62
C VAL A 506 37.39 10.99 1.53
N LEU A 507 38.22 10.07 1.05
CA LEU A 507 39.29 9.42 1.81
C LEU A 507 40.68 9.69 1.21
N THR A 508 41.69 9.62 2.07
CA THR A 508 43.10 9.60 1.67
C THR A 508 43.78 8.40 2.31
N HIS A 509 44.83 7.86 1.68
CA HIS A 509 45.65 6.85 2.33
C HIS A 509 46.42 7.46 3.50
N ALA A 510 46.19 6.92 4.69
CA ALA A 510 46.93 7.30 5.89
C ALA A 510 48.21 6.47 5.97
N SER A 511 49.36 7.05 5.62
CA SER A 511 50.66 6.43 5.90
C SER A 511 50.90 6.47 7.41
N THR A 512 50.48 5.42 8.12
CA THR A 512 50.92 5.25 9.50
C THR A 512 52.37 4.76 9.44
N GLY A 513 53.32 5.66 9.66
CA GLY A 513 54.76 5.48 9.42
C GLY A 513 55.48 4.38 10.21
N ASN A 514 54.78 3.35 10.68
CA ASN A 514 55.30 2.27 11.53
C ASN A 514 55.00 0.85 11.01
N GLY A 515 54.67 0.66 9.74
CA GLY A 515 54.64 -0.69 9.11
C GLY A 515 53.54 -1.64 9.58
N HIS A 516 52.43 -1.12 10.10
CA HIS A 516 51.30 -1.90 10.60
C HIS A 516 49.99 -1.50 9.88
N GLY A 517 49.67 -2.21 8.78
CA GLY A 517 48.38 -2.17 8.07
C GLY A 517 48.13 -0.93 7.21
N ASP A 518 47.35 -1.11 6.15
CA ASP A 518 46.81 -0.01 5.33
C ASP A 518 45.54 0.55 5.98
N TYR A 519 45.54 1.87 6.23
CA TYR A 519 44.41 2.61 6.77
C TYR A 519 44.10 3.80 5.86
N TYR A 520 42.84 4.21 5.87
CA TYR A 520 42.38 5.45 5.25
C TYR A 520 42.10 6.51 6.30
N ALA A 521 42.12 7.78 5.91
CA ALA A 521 41.65 8.90 6.73
C ALA A 521 40.67 9.74 5.91
N PHE A 522 39.67 10.32 6.57
CA PHE A 522 38.85 11.36 5.96
C PHE A 522 39.75 12.52 5.52
N ARG A 523 39.42 13.16 4.40
CA ARG A 523 40.12 14.37 3.95
C ARG A 523 39.98 15.49 4.98
N ASP A 524 41.04 16.28 5.15
CA ASP A 524 41.08 17.41 6.09
C ASP A 524 39.99 18.46 5.84
N ALA A 525 39.44 18.53 4.62
CA ALA A 525 38.35 19.43 4.26
C ALA A 525 36.98 19.02 4.85
N LEU A 526 36.85 17.83 5.42
CA LEU A 526 35.61 17.32 6.01
C LEU A 526 35.63 17.54 7.52
N GLU A 527 34.78 18.44 8.03
CA GLU A 527 34.70 18.78 9.44
C GLU A 527 33.48 18.17 10.14
N THR A 528 32.40 17.93 9.39
CA THR A 528 31.13 17.43 9.88
C THR A 528 30.59 16.28 9.03
N LYS A 529 29.64 15.50 9.56
CA LYS A 529 28.92 14.48 8.77
C LYS A 529 28.22 15.06 7.54
N ALA A 530 27.71 16.29 7.65
CA ALA A 530 27.05 16.96 6.53
C ALA A 530 28.02 17.20 5.36
N ASP A 531 29.32 17.33 5.62
CA ASP A 531 30.33 17.50 4.57
C ASP A 531 30.61 16.19 3.83
N ILE A 532 30.45 15.03 4.49
CA ILE A 532 30.57 13.71 3.86
C ILE A 532 29.53 13.55 2.77
N LYS A 533 28.26 13.80 3.11
CA LYS A 533 27.15 13.73 2.15
C LYS A 533 27.40 14.65 0.95
N LYS A 534 27.77 15.90 1.20
CA LYS A 534 28.07 16.88 0.14
C LYS A 534 29.23 16.44 -0.75
N ALA A 535 30.29 15.87 -0.17
CA ALA A 535 31.44 15.41 -0.93
C ALA A 535 31.08 14.23 -1.86
N ILE A 536 30.28 13.27 -1.36
CA ILE A 536 29.79 12.14 -2.15
C ILE A 536 28.86 12.61 -3.28
N GLU A 537 27.90 13.50 -2.97
CA GLU A 537 26.96 14.03 -3.98
C GLU A 537 27.63 14.94 -5.02
N ALA A 538 28.78 15.52 -4.69
CA ALA A 538 29.58 16.35 -5.60
C ALA A 538 30.66 15.57 -6.38
N ASP A 539 30.77 14.25 -6.19
CA ASP A 539 31.77 13.43 -6.88
C ASP A 539 31.47 13.29 -8.37
N ASP A 540 32.43 13.69 -9.22
CA ASP A 540 32.25 13.72 -10.67
C ASP A 540 31.98 12.33 -11.26
N ALA A 541 32.61 11.28 -10.71
CA ALA A 541 32.46 9.92 -11.21
C ALA A 541 31.10 9.32 -10.80
N LEU A 542 30.65 9.63 -9.57
CA LEU A 542 29.29 9.31 -9.13
C LEU A 542 28.23 10.00 -9.98
N GLN A 543 28.37 11.31 -10.22
CA GLN A 543 27.44 12.05 -11.07
C GLN A 543 27.42 11.50 -12.51
N ALA A 544 28.58 11.13 -13.06
CA ALA A 544 28.67 10.52 -14.38
C ALA A 544 27.96 9.15 -14.44
N GLN A 545 28.07 8.33 -13.40
CA GLN A 545 27.41 7.03 -13.32
C GLN A 545 25.88 7.17 -13.18
N GLU A 546 25.40 8.11 -12.36
CA GLU A 546 23.96 8.43 -12.27
C GLU A 546 23.43 9.01 -13.59
N GLU A 547 24.19 9.86 -14.27
CA GLU A 547 23.81 10.41 -15.58
C GLU A 547 23.78 9.32 -16.67
N ALA A 548 24.70 8.35 -16.64
CA ALA A 548 24.67 7.21 -17.55
C ALA A 548 23.38 6.37 -17.39
N LEU A 549 22.90 6.21 -16.15
CA LEU A 549 21.61 5.55 -15.90
C LEU A 549 20.44 6.38 -16.44
N ARG A 550 20.47 7.71 -16.25
CA ARG A 550 19.46 8.63 -16.81
C ARG A 550 19.48 8.63 -18.33
N ASP A 551 20.64 8.53 -18.96
CA ASP A 551 20.81 8.39 -20.41
C ASP A 551 20.22 7.09 -20.93
N ALA A 552 20.53 5.96 -20.28
CA ALA A 552 19.94 4.67 -20.61
C ALA A 552 18.42 4.70 -20.51
N PHE A 553 17.88 5.30 -19.44
CA PHE A 553 16.45 5.54 -19.26
C PHE A 553 15.84 6.40 -20.37
N ARG A 554 16.45 7.56 -20.69
CA ARG A 554 15.99 8.47 -21.75
C ARG A 554 15.95 7.76 -23.10
N SER A 555 17.02 7.06 -23.46
CA SER A 555 17.10 6.30 -24.71
C SER A 555 16.03 5.22 -24.77
N TRP A 556 15.88 4.44 -23.71
CA TRP A 556 14.86 3.40 -23.64
C TRP A 556 13.45 3.99 -23.76
N TRP A 557 13.14 5.06 -23.02
CA TRP A 557 11.83 5.70 -23.09
C TRP A 557 11.53 6.19 -24.51
N ASP A 558 12.51 6.79 -25.17
CA ASP A 558 12.33 7.27 -26.54
C ASP A 558 11.99 6.12 -27.50
N ASP A 559 12.63 4.96 -27.36
CA ASP A 559 12.36 3.78 -28.17
C ASP A 559 11.01 3.10 -27.83
N HIS A 560 10.48 3.28 -26.61
CA HIS A 560 9.35 2.51 -26.09
C HIS A 560 8.04 3.30 -25.97
N ARG A 561 8.07 4.63 -25.88
CA ARG A 561 6.86 5.46 -25.66
C ARG A 561 5.73 5.24 -26.68
N ALA A 562 6.07 4.86 -27.91
CA ALA A 562 5.10 4.58 -28.97
C ALA A 562 4.18 3.39 -28.64
N ARG A 563 4.63 2.46 -27.79
CA ARG A 563 3.84 1.33 -27.32
C ARG A 563 2.74 1.76 -26.34
N VAL A 564 2.99 2.80 -25.52
CA VAL A 564 1.93 3.44 -24.71
C VAL A 564 0.90 4.09 -25.62
N THR A 565 1.35 4.78 -26.69
CA THR A 565 0.44 5.34 -27.68
C THR A 565 -0.42 4.26 -28.36
N ALA A 566 0.17 3.11 -28.69
CA ALA A 566 -0.55 2.01 -29.31
C ALA A 566 -1.66 1.42 -28.43
N LEU A 567 -1.65 1.63 -27.11
CA LEU A 567 -2.75 1.22 -26.22
C LEU A 567 -4.06 1.89 -26.62
N ALA A 568 -4.02 3.20 -26.94
CA ALA A 568 -5.19 3.95 -27.41
C ALA A 568 -5.73 3.42 -28.75
N ASP A 569 -4.89 2.73 -29.53
CA ASP A 569 -5.25 2.09 -30.80
C ASP A 569 -5.65 0.61 -30.63
N GLY A 570 -5.85 0.14 -29.39
CA GLY A 570 -6.32 -1.20 -29.07
C GLY A 570 -5.21 -2.25 -28.94
N ALA A 571 -3.95 -1.84 -28.73
CA ALA A 571 -2.89 -2.78 -28.37
C ALA A 571 -3.21 -3.49 -27.04
N ASP A 572 -2.77 -4.74 -26.95
CA ASP A 572 -2.97 -5.56 -25.76
C ASP A 572 -2.11 -5.04 -24.60
N VAL A 573 -2.77 -4.57 -23.54
CA VAL A 573 -2.16 -4.00 -22.34
C VAL A 573 -1.15 -4.96 -21.70
N MET A 574 -1.42 -6.27 -21.70
CA MET A 574 -0.54 -7.26 -21.08
C MET A 574 0.68 -7.57 -21.94
N LYS A 575 0.55 -7.55 -23.26
CA LYS A 575 1.70 -7.68 -24.16
C LYS A 575 2.63 -6.47 -24.06
N VAL A 576 2.07 -5.27 -23.95
CA VAL A 576 2.87 -4.05 -23.71
C VAL A 576 3.57 -4.13 -22.35
N ARG A 577 2.89 -4.60 -21.30
CA ARG A 577 3.50 -4.82 -19.98
C ARG A 577 4.73 -5.72 -20.06
N ALA A 578 4.58 -6.91 -20.65
CA ALA A 578 5.64 -7.90 -20.73
C ALA A 578 6.87 -7.36 -21.47
N ASP A 579 6.64 -6.71 -22.62
CA ASP A 579 7.69 -6.10 -23.41
C ASP A 579 8.39 -4.94 -22.65
N PHE A 580 7.66 -4.16 -21.85
CA PHE A 580 8.26 -3.11 -21.01
C PHE A 580 9.17 -3.68 -19.93
N LEU A 581 8.72 -4.73 -19.23
CA LEU A 581 9.52 -5.40 -18.20
C LEU A 581 10.84 -5.93 -18.79
N ASP A 582 10.75 -6.70 -19.88
CA ASP A 582 11.92 -7.34 -20.50
C ASP A 582 12.90 -6.31 -21.09
N SER A 583 12.38 -5.31 -21.81
CA SER A 583 13.21 -4.32 -22.49
C SER A 583 13.84 -3.30 -21.53
N PHE A 584 13.16 -2.95 -20.44
CA PHE A 584 13.68 -2.02 -19.44
C PHE A 584 14.84 -2.64 -18.68
N GLU A 585 14.71 -3.90 -18.26
CA GLU A 585 15.80 -4.63 -17.61
C GLU A 585 17.01 -4.72 -18.56
N ALA A 586 16.79 -5.13 -19.81
CA ALA A 586 17.85 -5.25 -20.80
C ALA A 586 18.59 -3.93 -21.07
N ALA A 587 17.90 -2.80 -20.98
CA ALA A 587 18.48 -1.48 -21.23
C ALA A 587 19.26 -0.92 -20.03
N LEU A 588 18.74 -1.05 -18.80
CA LEU A 588 19.32 -0.39 -17.62
C LEU A 588 20.31 -1.27 -16.85
N ARG A 589 20.13 -2.60 -16.85
CA ARG A 589 21.02 -3.53 -16.14
C ARG A 589 22.51 -3.38 -16.50
N PRO A 590 22.90 -3.16 -17.77
CA PRO A 590 24.32 -2.99 -18.13
C PRO A 590 25.02 -1.78 -17.49
N VAL A 591 24.28 -0.80 -16.96
CA VAL A 591 24.85 0.37 -16.28
C VAL A 591 25.50 -0.03 -14.95
N GLY A 592 24.96 -1.03 -14.26
CA GLY A 592 25.55 -1.61 -13.05
C GLY A 592 25.32 -0.83 -11.75
N LEU A 593 24.56 0.28 -11.76
CA LEU A 593 24.24 1.04 -10.54
C LEU A 593 23.23 0.32 -9.64
N LEU A 594 22.19 -0.27 -10.25
CA LEU A 594 21.15 -1.05 -9.58
C LEU A 594 21.28 -2.52 -9.99
N ASP A 595 20.97 -3.44 -9.05
CA ASP A 595 20.90 -4.86 -9.35
C ASP A 595 19.64 -5.22 -10.17
N GLU A 596 19.59 -6.45 -10.69
CA GLU A 596 18.52 -6.91 -11.59
C GLU A 596 17.12 -6.83 -10.95
N PHE A 597 17.03 -7.07 -9.63
CA PHE A 597 15.76 -7.03 -8.91
C PHE A 597 15.28 -5.60 -8.74
N LYS A 598 16.19 -4.67 -8.44
CA LYS A 598 15.85 -3.23 -8.35
C LYS A 598 15.42 -2.66 -9.68
N VAL A 599 16.13 -2.98 -10.78
CA VAL A 599 15.73 -2.51 -12.12
C VAL A 599 14.34 -3.06 -12.49
N SER A 600 14.10 -4.34 -12.24
CA SER A 600 12.78 -4.96 -12.45
C SER A 600 11.71 -4.36 -11.53
N GLY A 601 12.07 -4.02 -10.30
CA GLY A 601 11.22 -3.36 -9.30
C GLY A 601 10.71 -2.02 -9.79
N VAL A 602 11.61 -1.16 -10.27
CA VAL A 602 11.29 0.18 -10.81
C VAL A 602 10.17 0.08 -11.86
N ILE A 603 10.34 -0.75 -12.89
CA ILE A 603 9.39 -0.83 -13.99
C ILE A 603 8.08 -1.52 -13.58
N ALA A 604 8.13 -2.50 -12.67
CA ALA A 604 6.94 -3.18 -12.19
C ALA A 604 6.08 -2.28 -11.29
N GLU A 605 6.68 -1.54 -10.36
CA GLU A 605 5.97 -0.57 -9.51
C GLU A 605 5.35 0.55 -10.33
N TRP A 606 6.12 1.09 -11.29
CA TRP A 606 5.59 2.06 -12.25
C TRP A 606 4.38 1.53 -13.03
N TRP A 607 4.47 0.29 -13.52
CA TRP A 607 3.35 -0.32 -14.23
C TRP A 607 2.14 -0.49 -13.32
N ASP A 608 2.32 -1.01 -12.10
CA ASP A 608 1.24 -1.20 -11.13
C ASP A 608 0.57 0.13 -10.76
N ALA A 609 1.34 1.21 -10.64
CA ALA A 609 0.83 2.55 -10.36
C ALA A 609 0.00 3.12 -11.53
N LEU A 610 0.32 2.76 -12.78
CA LEU A 610 -0.36 3.26 -13.98
C LEU A 610 -1.30 2.24 -14.64
N GLN A 611 -1.46 1.04 -14.10
CA GLN A 611 -2.18 -0.04 -14.79
C GLN A 611 -3.65 0.33 -15.10
N ASN A 612 -4.30 1.07 -14.19
CA ASN A 612 -5.67 1.53 -14.40
C ASN A 612 -5.69 2.62 -15.48
N ASP A 613 -4.72 3.52 -15.50
CA ASP A 613 -4.60 4.54 -16.55
C ASP A 613 -4.37 3.92 -17.91
N PHE A 614 -3.55 2.88 -17.99
CA PHE A 614 -3.31 2.15 -19.24
C PHE A 614 -4.54 1.39 -19.71
N ARG A 615 -5.36 0.85 -18.79
CA ARG A 615 -6.66 0.26 -19.11
C ARG A 615 -7.65 1.32 -19.60
N THR A 616 -7.71 2.47 -18.94
CA THR A 616 -8.55 3.61 -19.32
C THR A 616 -8.11 4.20 -20.66
N LEU A 617 -6.81 4.37 -20.87
CA LEU A 617 -6.22 4.77 -22.15
C LEU A 617 -6.61 3.81 -23.27
N SER A 618 -6.55 2.50 -23.00
CA SER A 618 -6.93 1.47 -23.97
C SER A 618 -8.43 1.48 -24.29
N ALA A 619 -9.28 1.78 -23.31
CA ALA A 619 -10.72 1.78 -23.47
C ALA A 619 -11.30 3.08 -24.04
N GLN A 620 -10.71 4.24 -23.68
CA GLN A 620 -11.29 5.57 -23.91
C GLN A 620 -10.33 6.55 -24.60
N GLY A 621 -9.10 6.13 -24.90
CA GLY A 621 -8.09 6.99 -25.51
C GLY A 621 -7.54 8.07 -24.57
N PHE A 622 -6.70 8.95 -25.12
CA PHE A 622 -6.01 10.00 -24.35
C PHE A 622 -6.98 10.99 -23.69
N SER A 623 -7.97 11.46 -24.45
CA SER A 623 -8.96 12.44 -23.97
C SER A 623 -9.75 11.89 -22.77
N GLY A 624 -10.22 10.63 -22.87
CA GLY A 624 -10.97 9.98 -21.78
C GLY A 624 -10.15 9.77 -20.51
N LEU A 625 -8.86 9.41 -20.64
CA LEU A 625 -7.96 9.30 -19.50
C LEU A 625 -7.76 10.66 -18.79
N ILE A 626 -7.57 11.73 -19.56
CA ILE A 626 -7.41 13.07 -18.98
C ILE A 626 -8.71 13.53 -18.30
N ASP A 627 -9.87 13.24 -18.89
CA ASP A 627 -11.16 13.54 -18.27
C ASP A 627 -11.35 12.79 -16.94
N SER A 628 -10.89 11.53 -16.87
CA SER A 628 -10.86 10.75 -15.62
C SER A 628 -9.99 11.44 -14.55
N TRP A 629 -8.78 11.88 -14.92
CA TRP A 629 -7.89 12.61 -14.01
C TRP A 629 -8.52 13.92 -13.51
N VAL A 630 -9.10 14.72 -14.40
CA VAL A 630 -9.78 15.98 -14.03
C VAL A 630 -10.94 15.71 -13.07
N THR A 631 -11.74 14.67 -13.33
CA THR A 631 -12.85 14.26 -12.45
C THR A 631 -12.33 13.87 -11.07
N SER A 632 -11.26 13.07 -10.98
CA SER A 632 -10.64 12.69 -9.71
C SER A 632 -10.15 13.90 -8.91
N ILE A 633 -9.61 14.92 -9.59
CA ILE A 633 -9.14 16.15 -8.93
C ILE A 633 -10.32 16.98 -8.42
N GLN A 634 -11.38 17.11 -9.22
CA GLN A 634 -12.62 17.79 -8.84
C GLN A 634 -13.26 17.14 -7.61
N ASP A 635 -13.33 15.81 -7.59
CA ASP A 635 -13.84 15.05 -6.45
C ASP A 635 -12.98 15.23 -5.19
N ALA A 636 -11.65 15.21 -5.32
CA ALA A 636 -10.74 15.49 -4.21
C ALA A 636 -10.93 16.91 -3.66
N ALA A 637 -11.06 17.92 -4.53
CA ALA A 637 -11.28 19.30 -4.14
C ALA A 637 -12.66 19.55 -3.49
N ALA A 638 -13.66 18.74 -3.82
CA ALA A 638 -15.00 18.83 -3.23
C ALA A 638 -15.10 18.22 -1.83
N ARG A 639 -14.13 17.39 -1.42
CA ARG A 639 -14.12 16.74 -0.11
C ARG A 639 -13.67 17.72 0.99
N THR A 640 -14.27 17.56 2.16
CA THR A 640 -14.00 18.41 3.35
C THR A 640 -13.59 17.61 4.58
N ASP A 641 -13.48 16.29 4.43
CA ASP A 641 -13.01 15.40 5.49
C ASP A 641 -11.48 15.48 5.63
N LYS A 642 -10.99 15.17 6.84
CA LYS A 642 -9.56 15.29 7.16
C LYS A 642 -8.67 14.32 6.40
N ASP A 643 -9.24 13.27 5.83
CA ASP A 643 -8.55 12.21 5.10
C ASP A 643 -8.72 12.38 3.58
N ALA A 644 -9.21 13.54 3.13
CA ALA A 644 -9.29 13.87 1.71
C ALA A 644 -7.86 14.08 1.15
N PRO A 645 -7.53 13.47 0.00
CA PRO A 645 -6.25 13.73 -0.66
C PRO A 645 -6.19 15.20 -1.09
N ASP A 646 -4.99 15.80 -1.03
CA ASP A 646 -4.81 17.15 -1.56
C ASP A 646 -4.93 17.08 -3.09
N PRO A 647 -5.86 17.82 -3.73
CA PRO A 647 -6.00 17.78 -5.18
C PRO A 647 -4.73 18.22 -5.94
N PHE A 648 -3.81 18.95 -5.29
CA PHE A 648 -2.51 19.32 -5.85
C PHE A 648 -1.52 18.15 -5.95
N ASP A 649 -1.73 17.07 -5.19
CA ASP A 649 -0.87 15.87 -5.22
C ASP A 649 -1.12 15.02 -6.48
N HIS A 650 -2.14 15.33 -7.28
CA HIS A 650 -2.45 14.56 -8.48
C HIS A 650 -1.36 14.75 -9.56
N ARG A 651 -0.76 13.65 -10.02
CA ARG A 651 0.38 13.59 -10.98
C ARG A 651 0.25 14.39 -12.28
N CYS A 652 -0.96 14.71 -12.74
CA CYS A 652 -1.14 15.53 -13.93
C CYS A 652 -1.05 17.03 -13.66
N ILE A 653 -1.24 17.47 -12.41
CA ILE A 653 -1.24 18.90 -12.03
C ILE A 653 0.12 19.55 -12.33
N PRO A 654 1.28 18.96 -11.93
CA PRO A 654 2.59 19.52 -12.27
C PRO A 654 2.85 19.68 -13.77
N GLN A 655 2.26 18.81 -14.59
CA GLN A 655 2.48 18.83 -16.04
C GLN A 655 1.50 19.76 -16.75
N LEU A 656 0.24 19.82 -16.29
CA LEU A 656 -0.82 20.60 -16.92
C LEU A 656 -0.83 22.07 -16.46
N LEU A 657 -0.41 22.33 -15.22
CA LEU A 657 -0.52 23.63 -14.56
C LEU A 657 0.84 24.14 -14.02
N ALA A 658 1.95 23.81 -14.69
CA ALA A 658 3.30 24.15 -14.24
C ALA A 658 3.48 25.62 -13.85
N ASP A 659 3.04 26.56 -14.69
CA ASP A 659 3.14 28.00 -14.41
C ASP A 659 2.35 28.40 -13.16
N TYR A 660 1.18 27.81 -12.96
CA TYR A 660 0.32 28.08 -11.81
C TYR A 660 0.87 27.47 -10.50
N ILE A 661 1.51 26.31 -10.56
CA ILE A 661 2.24 25.77 -9.41
C ILE A 661 3.41 26.68 -9.04
N ALA A 662 4.18 27.16 -10.03
CA ALA A 662 5.26 28.11 -9.77
C ALA A 662 4.74 29.43 -9.15
N GLU A 663 3.55 29.91 -9.54
CA GLU A 663 2.87 31.04 -8.88
C GLU A 663 2.57 30.75 -7.40
N ILE A 664 2.09 29.54 -7.08
CA ILE A 664 1.80 29.10 -5.71
C ILE A 664 3.09 28.97 -4.89
N GLU A 665 4.09 28.27 -5.41
CA GLU A 665 5.38 28.07 -4.74
C GLU A 665 6.04 29.41 -4.42
N GLY A 666 6.03 30.37 -5.35
CA GLY A 666 6.54 31.72 -5.09
C GLY A 666 5.77 32.47 -3.99
N ALA A 667 4.45 32.27 -3.89
CA ALA A 667 3.63 32.85 -2.82
C ALA A 667 3.89 32.17 -1.46
N GLU A 668 4.10 30.85 -1.44
CA GLU A 668 4.45 30.08 -0.25
C GLU A 668 5.87 30.41 0.24
N GLU A 669 6.82 30.62 -0.68
CA GLU A 669 8.17 31.10 -0.36
C GLU A 669 8.13 32.50 0.28
N ALA A 670 7.38 33.44 -0.29
CA ALA A 670 7.19 34.77 0.29
C ALA A 670 6.55 34.72 1.70
N LEU A 671 5.62 33.79 1.93
CA LEU A 671 5.04 33.53 3.24
C LEU A 671 6.08 32.97 4.22
N SER A 672 6.88 32.00 3.78
CA SER A 672 7.96 31.41 4.57
C SER A 672 9.01 32.45 4.95
N GLU A 673 9.43 33.31 4.02
CA GLU A 673 10.37 34.40 4.27
C GLU A 673 9.80 35.41 5.27
N ALA A 674 8.53 35.80 5.14
CA ALA A 674 7.89 36.71 6.08
C ALA A 674 7.76 36.10 7.49
N GLN A 675 7.46 34.80 7.58
CA GLN A 675 7.43 34.07 8.84
C GLN A 675 8.83 33.96 9.46
N GLY A 676 9.86 33.67 8.66
CA GLY A 676 11.25 33.66 9.12
C GLY A 676 11.72 35.04 9.63
N ARG A 677 11.31 36.12 8.97
CA ARG A 677 11.55 37.50 9.47
C ARG A 677 10.84 37.78 10.79
N LYS A 678 9.63 37.26 11.00
CA LYS A 678 8.92 37.36 12.28
C LYS A 678 9.68 36.61 13.37
N ASP A 679 10.10 35.38 13.11
CA ASP A 679 10.73 34.52 14.10
C ASP A 679 12.13 35.06 14.46
N ALA A 680 12.88 35.59 13.49
CA ALA A 680 14.14 36.33 13.72
C ALA A 680 13.93 37.61 14.55
N PHE A 681 12.78 38.29 14.37
CA PHE A 681 12.43 39.48 15.15
C PHE A 681 12.05 39.13 16.59
N GLU A 682 11.37 38.01 16.81
CA GLU A 682 10.98 37.50 18.13
C GLU A 682 12.16 36.88 18.90
N SER A 683 13.21 36.44 18.20
CA SER A 683 14.42 35.85 18.80
C SER A 683 15.51 36.89 19.16
N GLY A 684 15.31 38.17 18.87
CA GLY A 684 16.23 39.24 19.27
C GLY A 684 16.10 39.60 20.75
N ASP A 685 17.13 40.19 21.37
CA ASP A 685 17.08 40.65 22.76
C ASP A 685 15.89 41.61 22.97
N PRO A 686 14.95 41.32 23.89
CA PRO A 686 13.87 42.25 24.20
C PRO A 686 14.46 43.53 24.81
N PRO A 687 13.87 44.70 24.57
CA PRO A 687 14.33 45.94 25.19
C PRO A 687 14.06 45.90 26.72
N GLY A 688 15.13 45.73 27.51
CA GLY A 688 15.10 45.79 28.98
C GLY A 688 16.12 44.86 29.64
N ASP A 689 16.71 45.26 30.78
CA ASP A 689 17.74 44.49 31.53
C ASP A 689 17.17 43.34 32.40
N ASP A 690 15.88 43.00 32.27
CA ASP A 690 15.30 41.91 33.06
C ASP A 690 15.48 40.54 32.37
N PRO A 691 16.07 39.54 33.06
CA PRO A 691 16.24 38.21 32.50
C PRO A 691 14.88 37.61 32.16
N VAL A 692 14.74 37.20 30.90
CA VAL A 692 13.61 36.41 30.42
C VAL A 692 13.73 35.02 31.07
N ASP A 693 12.83 34.70 31.99
CA ASP A 693 12.73 33.36 32.59
C ASP A 693 12.51 32.31 31.48
N ASP A 694 13.13 31.13 31.60
CA ASP A 694 13.20 30.04 30.60
C ASP A 694 11.83 29.42 30.21
N ASP A 695 10.71 29.92 30.74
CA ASP A 695 9.34 29.42 30.53
C ASP A 695 8.55 30.18 29.43
N TRP A 696 9.23 30.86 28.50
CA TRP A 696 8.60 31.65 27.43
C TRP A 696 8.19 30.85 26.18
N ALA A 697 8.54 29.57 26.10
CA ALA A 697 8.20 28.72 24.97
C ALA A 697 6.82 28.07 25.19
N ASP A 698 5.77 28.59 24.54
CA ASP A 698 4.91 27.79 23.65
C ASP A 698 3.48 28.32 23.44
N GLU A 699 2.97 29.31 24.19
CA GLU A 699 1.52 29.64 24.09
C GLU A 699 1.09 31.07 23.73
N ASP A 700 1.97 32.03 23.43
CA ASP A 700 1.47 33.40 23.17
C ASP A 700 2.25 34.24 22.13
N ALA A 701 2.08 33.94 20.83
CA ALA A 701 2.38 34.87 19.72
C ALA A 701 1.51 36.15 19.73
N VAL A 702 0.62 36.28 20.72
CA VAL A 702 -0.18 37.47 21.06
C VAL A 702 0.59 38.42 21.99
N ARG A 703 1.71 37.98 22.60
CA ARG A 703 2.41 38.77 23.63
C ARG A 703 3.46 39.76 23.15
N TYR A 704 4.09 39.65 21.96
CA TYR A 704 5.18 40.59 21.61
C TYR A 704 4.73 42.03 21.28
N ASP A 705 3.68 42.20 20.46
CA ASP A 705 3.10 43.53 20.18
C ASP A 705 2.47 44.14 21.45
N LYS A 706 1.86 43.29 22.29
CA LYS A 706 1.28 43.68 23.57
C LYS A 706 2.37 44.08 24.57
N PHE A 707 3.45 43.30 24.66
CA PHE A 707 4.63 43.54 25.47
C PHE A 707 5.31 44.85 25.10
N LEU A 708 5.55 45.10 23.80
CA LEU A 708 6.08 46.39 23.34
C LEU A 708 5.13 47.55 23.71
N GLY A 709 3.82 47.35 23.61
CA GLY A 709 2.82 48.35 24.01
C GLY A 709 2.80 48.62 25.52
N GLU A 710 2.88 47.59 26.35
CA GLU A 710 2.97 47.68 27.81
C GLU A 710 4.28 48.35 28.22
N HIS A 711 5.42 47.91 27.69
CA HIS A 711 6.74 48.49 27.97
C HIS A 711 6.84 49.97 27.55
N ILE A 712 6.25 50.36 26.40
CA ILE A 712 6.14 51.78 26.01
C ILE A 712 5.34 52.57 27.06
N THR A 713 4.26 52.00 27.59
CA THR A 713 3.41 52.63 28.60
C THR A 713 4.15 52.82 29.91
N ASP A 714 4.94 51.82 30.32
CA ASP A 714 5.76 51.86 31.53
C ASP A 714 6.87 52.92 31.43
N LEU A 715 7.58 52.96 30.30
CA LEU A 715 8.58 54.00 30.04
C LEU A 715 7.96 55.42 30.01
N GLU A 716 6.74 55.56 29.47
CA GLU A 716 6.01 56.83 29.48
C GLU A 716 5.56 57.25 30.90
N ALA A 717 5.28 56.28 31.79
CA ALA A 717 5.01 56.53 33.20
C ALA A 717 6.28 56.93 33.97
N GLU A 718 7.38 56.18 33.79
CA GLU A 718 8.68 56.48 34.42
C GLU A 718 9.20 57.88 34.03
N MET A 719 9.01 58.26 32.76
CA MET A 719 9.39 59.59 32.27
C MET A 719 8.63 60.73 32.97
N LYS A 720 7.39 60.50 33.42
CA LYS A 720 6.61 61.47 34.20
C LYS A 720 7.10 61.56 35.66
N GLU A 721 7.58 60.46 36.22
CA GLU A 721 8.05 60.37 37.61
C GLU A 721 9.50 60.83 37.79
N ASN A 722 10.35 60.69 36.75
CA ASN A 722 11.76 61.06 36.78
C ASN A 722 12.15 62.05 35.65
N PRO A 723 11.85 63.36 35.80
CA PRO A 723 12.15 64.38 34.79
C PRO A 723 13.64 64.52 34.42
N SER A 724 14.55 64.10 35.31
CA SER A 724 15.99 64.12 35.06
C SER A 724 16.46 63.07 34.03
N ARG A 725 15.69 61.99 33.82
CA ARG A 725 15.96 60.92 32.84
C ARG A 725 15.15 61.06 31.54
N ALA A 726 14.41 62.15 31.37
CA ALA A 726 13.41 62.27 30.32
C ALA A 726 13.97 62.11 28.89
N ALA A 727 15.19 62.59 28.64
CA ALA A 727 15.84 62.46 27.33
C ALA A 727 16.16 61.00 26.96
N ASP A 728 16.65 60.21 27.92
CA ASP A 728 17.03 58.80 27.72
C ASP A 728 15.78 57.93 27.58
N LEU A 729 14.77 58.13 28.42
CA LEU A 729 13.49 57.42 28.33
C LEU A 729 12.74 57.74 27.04
N GLN A 730 12.80 58.99 26.56
CA GLN A 730 12.22 59.38 25.27
C GLN A 730 12.93 58.68 24.09
N ALA A 731 14.23 58.45 24.17
CA ALA A 731 14.97 57.68 23.17
C ALA A 731 14.58 56.18 23.18
N ALA A 732 14.43 55.58 24.37
CA ALA A 732 13.97 54.20 24.53
C ALA A 732 12.53 53.99 24.02
N ILE A 733 11.61 54.90 24.35
CA ILE A 733 10.23 54.89 23.82
C ILE A 733 10.23 54.96 22.29
N LYS A 734 11.06 55.82 21.70
CA LYS A 734 11.20 55.93 20.23
C LYS A 734 11.72 54.64 19.60
N HIS A 735 12.67 53.97 20.26
CA HIS A 735 13.19 52.68 19.82
C HIS A 735 12.11 51.59 19.84
N CYS A 736 11.39 51.44 20.97
CA CYS A 736 10.31 50.47 21.10
C CYS A 736 9.16 50.73 20.11
N LYS A 737 8.78 52.01 19.89
CA LYS A 737 7.77 52.37 18.88
C LYS A 737 8.22 52.00 17.46
N LYS A 738 9.52 52.13 17.15
CA LYS A 738 10.08 51.70 15.86
C LYS A 738 10.01 50.17 15.71
N GLN A 739 10.42 49.42 16.74
CA GLN A 739 10.32 47.96 16.75
C GLN A 739 8.86 47.49 16.60
N GLN A 740 7.92 48.11 17.32
CA GLN A 740 6.50 47.78 17.24
C GLN A 740 5.94 48.01 15.82
N ALA A 741 6.34 49.11 15.16
CA ALA A 741 5.94 49.38 13.78
C ALA A 741 6.50 48.34 12.79
N GLN A 742 7.77 47.93 12.97
CA GLN A 742 8.39 46.88 12.15
C GLN A 742 7.69 45.53 12.31
N TYR A 743 7.40 45.13 13.55
CA TYR A 743 6.67 43.89 13.84
C TYR A 743 5.25 43.90 13.25
N LYS A 744 4.53 45.03 13.34
CA LYS A 744 3.21 45.18 12.71
C LYS A 744 3.26 45.09 11.18
N ALA A 745 4.30 45.64 10.56
CA ALA A 745 4.51 45.52 9.12
C ALA A 745 4.72 44.06 8.70
N ILE A 746 5.59 43.32 9.40
CA ILE A 746 5.83 41.89 9.13
C ILE A 746 4.53 41.07 9.31
N LYS A 747 3.73 41.32 10.35
CA LYS A 747 2.43 40.63 10.52
C LYS A 747 1.43 40.97 9.41
N ALA A 748 1.44 42.21 8.91
CA ALA A 748 0.61 42.59 7.77
C ALA A 748 1.05 41.87 6.49
N GLU A 749 2.36 41.74 6.26
CA GLU A 749 2.92 40.98 5.14
C GLU A 749 2.56 39.49 5.22
N ILE A 750 2.72 38.85 6.38
CA ILE A 750 2.29 37.44 6.60
C ILE A 750 0.79 37.29 6.31
N LYS A 751 -0.03 38.24 6.77
CA LYS A 751 -1.48 38.21 6.54
C LYS A 751 -1.81 38.31 5.06
N GLU A 752 -1.14 39.18 4.31
CA GLU A 752 -1.36 39.31 2.87
C GLU A 752 -0.83 38.09 2.11
N ALA A 753 0.37 37.59 2.44
CA ALA A 753 0.92 36.38 1.83
C ALA A 753 0.00 35.15 2.06
N LYS A 754 -0.52 34.95 3.29
CA LYS A 754 -1.52 33.91 3.58
C LYS A 754 -2.79 34.06 2.75
N LYS A 755 -3.23 35.30 2.51
CA LYS A 755 -4.40 35.59 1.70
C LYS A 755 -4.13 35.27 0.22
N THR A 756 -2.94 35.59 -0.29
CA THR A 756 -2.50 35.26 -1.65
C THR A 756 -2.44 33.75 -1.85
N VAL A 757 -1.77 33.00 -0.97
CA VAL A 757 -1.70 31.52 -1.04
C VAL A 757 -3.11 30.93 -1.02
N LYS A 758 -3.98 31.38 -0.12
CA LYS A 758 -5.36 30.91 -0.05
C LYS A 758 -6.16 31.23 -1.32
N GLN A 759 -5.97 32.42 -1.89
CA GLN A 759 -6.62 32.82 -3.13
C GLN A 759 -6.15 31.92 -4.28
N LEU A 760 -4.83 31.83 -4.50
CA LEU A 760 -4.25 31.03 -5.57
C LEU A 760 -4.72 29.60 -5.45
N ARG A 761 -4.60 28.94 -4.30
CA ARG A 761 -5.08 27.56 -4.11
C ARG A 761 -6.59 27.39 -4.35
N GLY A 762 -7.39 28.44 -4.17
CA GLY A 762 -8.82 28.44 -4.47
C GLY A 762 -9.17 28.54 -5.96
N GLU A 763 -8.21 28.93 -6.81
CA GLU A 763 -8.38 29.04 -8.28
C GLU A 763 -8.14 27.72 -9.02
N LEU A 764 -7.79 26.63 -8.30
CA LEU A 764 -7.37 25.36 -8.91
C LEU A 764 -8.34 24.83 -9.97
N LEU A 765 -9.64 24.73 -9.62
CA LEU A 765 -10.63 24.15 -10.53
C LEU A 765 -10.84 25.01 -11.78
N GLU A 766 -10.83 26.33 -11.64
CA GLU A 766 -10.95 27.26 -12.77
C GLU A 766 -9.74 27.14 -13.71
N ARG A 767 -8.53 27.11 -13.15
CA ARG A 767 -7.28 26.95 -13.91
C ARG A 767 -7.23 25.58 -14.60
N LEU A 768 -7.66 24.52 -13.92
CA LEU A 768 -7.72 23.16 -14.44
C LEU A 768 -8.70 23.04 -15.62
N GLU A 769 -9.90 23.57 -15.49
CA GLU A 769 -10.91 23.57 -16.57
C GLU A 769 -10.43 24.35 -17.80
N ALA A 770 -9.80 25.52 -17.58
CA ALA A 770 -9.23 26.32 -18.65
C ALA A 770 -8.10 25.58 -19.38
N ALA A 771 -7.19 24.93 -18.63
CA ALA A 771 -6.09 24.15 -19.20
C ALA A 771 -6.60 22.94 -19.97
N ARG A 772 -7.55 22.18 -19.41
CA ARG A 772 -8.18 21.02 -20.07
C ARG A 772 -8.81 21.41 -21.42
N LYS A 773 -9.52 22.54 -21.46
CA LYS A 773 -10.17 23.05 -22.68
C LYS A 773 -9.19 23.53 -23.75
N ALA A 774 -7.97 23.90 -23.35
CA ALA A 774 -6.94 24.36 -24.27
C ALA A 774 -6.16 23.21 -24.94
N LEU A 775 -6.27 21.98 -24.44
CA LEU A 775 -5.59 20.81 -25.01
C LEU A 775 -6.23 20.38 -26.34
N ASP A 776 -5.40 20.20 -27.36
CA ASP A 776 -5.76 19.48 -28.57
C ASP A 776 -5.25 18.03 -28.51
N THR A 777 -5.57 17.21 -29.52
CA THR A 777 -5.23 15.78 -29.54
C THR A 777 -3.73 15.51 -29.42
N GLU A 778 -2.87 16.37 -29.99
CA GLU A 778 -1.42 16.20 -29.90
C GLU A 778 -0.94 16.54 -28.48
N ALA A 779 -1.43 17.62 -27.91
CA ALA A 779 -1.12 18.02 -26.54
C ALA A 779 -1.63 17.01 -25.50
N GLU A 780 -2.79 16.38 -25.72
CA GLU A 780 -3.32 15.30 -24.87
C GLU A 780 -2.37 14.10 -24.83
N GLN A 781 -1.88 13.65 -26.00
CA GLN A 781 -0.91 12.56 -26.08
C GLN A 781 0.40 12.93 -25.38
N VAL A 782 0.92 14.14 -25.61
CA VAL A 782 2.15 14.63 -24.98
C VAL A 782 2.00 14.66 -23.46
N LEU A 783 0.87 15.15 -22.94
CA LEU A 783 0.60 15.20 -21.50
C LEU A 783 0.63 13.81 -20.87
N VAL A 784 -0.11 12.85 -21.44
CA VAL A 784 -0.17 11.48 -20.89
C VAL A 784 1.19 10.79 -20.92
N LEU A 785 1.93 10.92 -22.02
CA LEU A 785 3.28 10.36 -22.12
C LEU A 785 4.26 11.04 -21.15
N THR A 786 4.12 12.36 -20.94
CA THR A 786 4.96 13.10 -19.99
C THR A 786 4.68 12.66 -18.56
N VAL A 787 3.40 12.57 -18.17
CA VAL A 787 3.01 12.05 -16.85
C VAL A 787 3.57 10.64 -16.65
N ALA A 788 3.37 9.73 -17.61
CA ALA A 788 3.86 8.36 -17.50
C ALA A 788 5.39 8.30 -17.38
N ARG A 789 6.12 9.10 -18.16
CA ARG A 789 7.58 9.20 -18.09
C ARG A 789 8.06 9.74 -16.74
N THR A 790 7.44 10.81 -16.25
CA THR A 790 7.81 11.46 -14.98
C THR A 790 7.65 10.49 -13.83
N VAL A 791 6.52 9.76 -13.75
CA VAL A 791 6.31 8.75 -12.70
C VAL A 791 7.41 7.66 -12.74
N LEU A 792 7.82 7.20 -13.93
CA LEU A 792 8.90 6.21 -14.04
C LEU A 792 10.26 6.77 -13.64
N ALA A 793 10.54 8.03 -14.02
CA ALA A 793 11.78 8.72 -13.69
C ALA A 793 11.89 8.98 -12.17
N ASP A 794 10.78 9.34 -11.52
CA ASP A 794 10.72 9.56 -10.08
C ASP A 794 10.92 8.24 -9.33
N GLU A 795 10.30 7.15 -9.78
CA GLU A 795 10.53 5.82 -9.19
C GLU A 795 12.00 5.42 -9.33
N LEU A 796 12.57 5.51 -10.54
CA LEU A 796 13.99 5.23 -10.77
C LEU A 796 14.90 6.07 -9.88
N SER A 797 14.61 7.37 -9.73
CA SER A 797 15.38 8.29 -8.90
C SER A 797 15.29 7.92 -7.42
N SER A 798 14.11 7.52 -6.94
CA SER A 798 13.91 7.03 -5.57
C SER A 798 14.83 5.85 -5.25
N TYR A 799 14.95 4.87 -6.16
CA TYR A 799 15.86 3.74 -6.00
C TYR A 799 17.34 4.17 -5.96
N VAL A 800 17.73 5.09 -6.84
CA VAL A 800 19.10 5.64 -6.87
C VAL A 800 19.41 6.36 -5.56
N ASP A 801 18.48 7.17 -5.05
CA ASP A 801 18.63 7.93 -3.82
C ASP A 801 18.77 7.03 -2.61
N VAL A 802 17.94 5.99 -2.49
CA VAL A 802 18.06 4.97 -1.42
C VAL A 802 19.41 4.25 -1.52
N HIS A 803 19.87 3.93 -2.74
CA HIS A 803 21.16 3.28 -2.93
C HIS A 803 22.34 4.20 -2.53
N ARG A 804 22.29 5.48 -2.92
CA ARG A 804 23.27 6.51 -2.57
C ARG A 804 23.29 6.75 -1.05
N GLN A 805 22.14 6.75 -0.39
CA GLN A 805 22.08 6.85 1.08
C GLN A 805 22.83 5.71 1.77
N ARG A 806 22.88 4.50 1.20
CA ARG A 806 23.69 3.40 1.75
C ARG A 806 25.20 3.68 1.64
N VAL A 807 25.64 4.33 0.56
CA VAL A 807 27.02 4.82 0.41
C VAL A 807 27.33 5.81 1.53
N VAL A 808 26.50 6.86 1.67
CA VAL A 808 26.67 7.90 2.70
C VAL A 808 26.70 7.28 4.11
N ALA A 809 25.75 6.39 4.42
CA ALA A 809 25.67 5.73 5.71
C ALA A 809 26.92 4.89 6.05
N ALA A 810 27.58 4.29 5.05
CA ALA A 810 28.84 3.56 5.28
C ALA A 810 29.95 4.51 5.79
N PHE A 811 30.10 5.68 5.17
CA PHE A 811 31.07 6.68 5.61
C PHE A 811 30.68 7.32 6.94
N GLU A 812 29.40 7.64 7.17
CA GLU A 812 28.94 8.18 8.46
C GLU A 812 29.16 7.18 9.60
N THR A 813 29.01 5.88 9.34
CA THR A 813 29.31 4.82 10.30
C THR A 813 30.81 4.83 10.67
N TRP A 814 31.71 4.93 9.69
CA TRP A 814 33.15 5.06 9.97
C TRP A 814 33.51 6.37 10.66
N TRP A 815 32.81 7.45 10.34
CA TRP A 815 32.97 8.73 11.03
C TRP A 815 32.64 8.58 12.51
N ASP A 816 31.49 8.00 12.84
CA ASP A 816 31.10 7.75 14.23
C ASP A 816 32.06 6.84 14.98
N LYS A 817 32.58 5.82 14.30
CA LYS A 817 33.50 4.84 14.88
C LYS A 817 34.89 5.42 15.14
N TYR A 818 35.48 6.10 14.15
CA TYR A 818 36.93 6.31 14.11
C TYR A 818 37.36 7.77 14.03
N ARG A 819 36.44 8.72 13.85
CA ARG A 819 36.82 10.14 13.77
C ARG A 819 37.25 10.73 15.11
N THR A 820 36.60 10.33 16.19
CA THR A 820 36.92 10.76 17.55
C THR A 820 37.72 9.67 18.24
N THR A 821 39.00 9.90 18.47
CA THR A 821 39.89 8.89 19.02
C THR A 821 39.92 8.93 20.54
N MET A 822 40.39 7.85 21.17
CA MET A 822 40.65 7.84 22.61
C MET A 822 41.68 8.91 23.03
N GLN A 823 42.62 9.27 22.14
CA GLN A 823 43.56 10.36 22.39
C GLN A 823 42.87 11.71 22.41
N ASP A 824 41.94 11.96 21.49
CA ASP A 824 41.14 13.20 21.47
C ASP A 824 40.29 13.33 22.73
N ILE A 825 39.64 12.23 23.14
CA ILE A 825 38.83 12.19 24.37
C ILE A 825 39.70 12.48 25.59
N LYS A 826 40.91 11.90 25.69
CA LYS A 826 41.85 12.18 26.79
C LYS A 826 42.30 13.64 26.80
N ALA A 827 42.69 14.19 25.65
CA ALA A 827 43.11 15.59 25.53
C ALA A 827 41.97 16.55 25.92
N ARG A 828 40.74 16.29 25.47
CA ARG A 828 39.56 17.09 25.83
C ARG A 828 39.21 16.98 27.30
N ARG A 829 39.38 15.79 27.90
CA ARG A 829 39.23 15.58 29.35
C ARG A 829 40.25 16.42 30.11
N GLU A 830 41.53 16.35 29.74
CA GLU A 830 42.61 17.12 30.38
C GLU A 830 42.37 18.62 30.26
N GLN A 831 41.94 19.11 29.09
CA GLN A 831 41.59 20.51 28.89
C GLN A 831 40.40 20.96 29.75
N THR A 832 39.39 20.10 29.89
CA THR A 832 38.19 20.38 30.70
C THR A 832 38.52 20.34 32.19
N THR A 833 39.35 19.39 32.62
CA THR A 833 39.89 19.34 34.00
C THR A 833 40.67 20.61 34.31
N ALA A 834 41.59 21.04 33.44
CA ALA A 834 42.34 22.28 33.63
C ALA A 834 41.42 23.52 33.72
N LYS A 835 40.32 23.54 32.96
CA LYS A 835 39.32 24.62 33.03
C LYS A 835 38.54 24.60 34.34
N LEU A 836 38.14 23.42 34.81
CA LEU A 836 37.47 23.24 36.10
C LEU A 836 38.37 23.64 37.26
N ASP A 837 39.63 23.20 37.24
CA ASP A 837 40.64 23.57 38.24
C ASP A 837 40.79 25.10 38.29
N GLY A 838 40.85 25.76 37.14
CA GLY A 838 40.88 27.22 37.06
C GLY A 838 39.61 27.91 37.64
N TYR A 839 38.43 27.30 37.53
CA TYR A 839 37.22 27.80 38.18
C TYR A 839 37.23 27.58 39.69
N LEU A 840 37.74 26.44 40.17
CA LEU A 840 37.87 26.13 41.59
C LEU A 840 38.88 27.05 42.28
N ASP A 841 40.00 27.34 41.61
CA ASP A 841 40.99 28.36 42.01
C ASP A 841 40.32 29.73 42.19
N ALA A 842 39.55 30.17 41.20
CA ALA A 842 38.88 31.48 41.23
C ALA A 842 37.82 31.60 42.34
N MET A 843 37.24 30.48 42.78
CA MET A 843 36.27 30.42 43.87
C MET A 843 36.92 30.18 45.25
N GLY A 844 38.24 30.01 45.32
CA GLY A 844 38.99 29.82 46.57
C GLY A 844 38.86 28.42 47.18
N TYR A 845 38.52 27.41 46.37
CA TYR A 845 38.37 26.01 46.81
C TYR A 845 39.60 25.12 46.54
N ALA A 846 40.64 25.67 45.89
CA ALA A 846 41.81 24.93 45.45
C ALA A 846 42.96 24.91 46.45
#